data_AF-A0A925ZHY1-F1
#
_entry.id   AF-A0A925ZHY1-F1
#
_cell.length_a   1.000
_cell.length_b   1.000
_cell.length_c   1.000
_cell.angle_alpha   90.00
_cell.angle_beta   90.00
_cell.angle_gamma   90.00
#
_symmetry.space_group_name_H-M   'P 1'
#
loop_
_entity.id
_entity.type
_entity.pdbx_description
1 polymer ?
#
loop_
_entity_poly.entity_id
_entity_poly.type
_entity_poly.pdbx_seq_one_letter_code
_entity_poly.pdbx_strand_id
1 'polypeptide(L)'
;MVSALGLSLRSLLFSTAIVLGAACGDDTQATSADESSGSTDGTDASATNPSTSPSTTTSEPDTSAGPDSTETVTLTSADDSSTSSSEGGDDSSSSSDSGETGDPDPELYVDCMNDIPAAPAGEVCAVTPGNETLLLRGMVLAGNRIYDTGTVLVDASVPNGRITCVGCDCASEPEATGATVVDCAQGVISPGLINPHDHITFTLSQPQDHDTERYDHRHEWRLGEGTATEIDTFPPANDSLAGILYGELRMLFGGATSVTGSISSNDASGLLRNLDAAAMTEGLAGVDANYRTFPLGDSGGENVKAGCGYPNIDSTSNLSSDVYLPHIAEGVNVRANNEFLCMSGAPGGEDLVLGNTSMIHGIGLLAEDIQTVAAARAELVWSPRSNVDLYGITADVPTYRNLGVTVALGTDWTASGSMNVLRELQCVDQLDEQHYGDIIPDLDQWLMATYWAAISQGADDQIGLLRAGHVADIAIFDGSSDTRYRAIIDADVEDVALVLRGGHPLHGNAAVIEGLVPAGEIDGCEPLTMCKVEKRVCASRDAGLDIATIQSAVDAQSYDLFFCGDPIGEPSCSPLRPMEFPARDGVEDADGDGIADDDDNCPSVFNPIRPLDDDAQADADGDDIGDSCDLCPLDDGESCTPPSLYDRDGDDVVDFDDNCADASNAGQQDGDEDGIGDSCDACPELANEPGAACPAGIYEIKDGTVALGTPVQVEDVLVTAVASPGFFVQVHPDDPDYVGPEFSGLYVYTADAAVAPGDRVTVGGVVTDFFGQIELVANSTPVVLSNDNDDVPPTPTTVAAIVEGGVDQAALEGVVVHIDDLTVTDVMPPGGPGDNNPVNEFEVEGGLRVNDFFFVISPPPTVGQVFPYIDGVARWANDRTKLEPRGTFDVPASLIAFGPELTYLLEGSVGVVPTPTLTVELSAAAQDDLDVALSFGNPSIVSGPALVTVPAGESEVTVALDGNATGTAGVTASYLGTDLDVSVRVYDDAEARVPTLSPASSNLSVGAVGQLTVSLDLPAPVGGQMVAVSAAPGVAVMVPPVVMVAAGELSADFAITSTAGAGSETVTASIGGASSDALVEVVDAPISDDVIIVEAFYDPAGGDDTLEWVKLYNGTGVAIDLGGYTLGWGGADYTYGLLALSGTIEAGECFLVGGPLGAPNTGFPGPASFDQAVNLEPDLQNSGADADGIALFDVVPGLVAPATVPIDALIYGGANDNGLLDESGAAGVVDVGDAASDNSLRQLS
;
A
#
# COMPACT_ATOMS: atom_id res chain seq x y z
N MET A 1 -35.45 -45.29 48.40
CA MET A 1 -36.91 -45.30 48.68
C MET A 1 -37.58 -44.41 47.63
N VAL A 2 -38.81 -44.75 47.20
CA VAL A 2 -39.88 -43.86 46.63
C VAL A 2 -39.39 -42.56 45.94
N SER A 3 -39.33 -42.37 44.61
CA SER A 3 -40.29 -42.58 43.50
C SER A 3 -41.43 -41.56 43.38
N ALA A 4 -41.50 -40.77 42.29
CA ALA A 4 -42.67 -40.57 41.40
C ALA A 4 -42.51 -39.38 40.39
N LEU A 5 -43.22 -39.47 39.25
CA LEU A 5 -43.41 -38.45 38.18
C LEU A 5 -42.14 -38.13 37.35
N GLY A 6 -42.09 -38.23 36.01
CA GLY A 6 -43.07 -38.65 34.96
C GLY A 6 -42.34 -38.85 33.60
N LEU A 7 -42.96 -38.85 32.41
CA LEU A 7 -44.39 -38.88 32.05
C LEU A 7 -44.64 -39.40 30.59
N SER A 8 -45.16 -40.62 30.43
CA SER A 8 -46.05 -41.09 29.33
C SER A 8 -45.58 -41.15 27.85
N LEU A 9 -45.37 -42.38 27.36
CA LEU A 9 -45.42 -42.74 25.93
C LEU A 9 -46.85 -43.12 25.49
N ARG A 10 -47.34 -42.75 24.29
CA ARG A 10 -48.48 -43.46 23.64
C ARG A 10 -48.58 -43.30 22.12
N SER A 11 -48.69 -44.43 21.43
CA SER A 11 -48.78 -44.60 19.97
C SER A 11 -50.22 -44.66 19.46
N LEU A 12 -50.50 -44.23 18.20
CA LEU A 12 -51.02 -45.07 17.09
C LEU A 12 -51.70 -44.31 15.91
N LEU A 13 -51.33 -44.75 14.70
CA LEU A 13 -52.11 -44.85 13.44
C LEU A 13 -52.25 -43.68 12.43
N PHE A 14 -51.77 -44.00 11.22
CA PHE A 14 -52.08 -43.44 9.88
C PHE A 14 -53.51 -42.93 9.67
N SER A 15 -53.63 -41.79 8.97
CA SER A 15 -54.06 -41.75 7.55
C SER A 15 -54.35 -40.31 7.11
N THR A 16 -53.87 -39.91 5.91
CA THR A 16 -54.68 -39.39 4.76
C THR A 16 -53.85 -38.45 3.86
N ALA A 17 -54.08 -38.55 2.55
CA ALA A 17 -53.67 -37.61 1.49
C ALA A 17 -52.17 -37.31 1.35
N ILE A 18 -51.54 -38.00 0.39
CA ILE A 18 -50.65 -37.31 -0.55
C ILE A 18 -51.48 -36.22 -1.25
N VAL A 19 -50.98 -35.00 -1.22
CA VAL A 19 -51.21 -33.98 -2.24
C VAL A 19 -49.82 -33.61 -2.71
N LEU A 20 -49.49 -33.83 -3.99
CA LEU A 20 -48.32 -33.17 -4.56
C LEU A 20 -48.68 -31.68 -4.65
N GLY A 21 -47.97 -30.84 -3.90
CA GLY A 21 -47.79 -29.45 -4.29
C GLY A 21 -46.98 -29.40 -5.59
N ALA A 22 -47.12 -28.30 -6.34
CA ALA A 22 -46.14 -28.01 -7.38
C ALA A 22 -44.88 -27.49 -6.68
N ALA A 23 -43.76 -28.20 -6.84
CA ALA A 23 -42.47 -27.80 -6.29
C ALA A 23 -41.96 -26.58 -7.09
N CYS A 24 -42.37 -25.40 -6.61
CA CYS A 24 -42.11 -24.09 -7.23
C CYS A 24 -42.85 -23.87 -8.58
N GLY A 25 -42.89 -22.61 -9.05
CA GLY A 25 -43.86 -22.12 -10.05
C GLY A 25 -43.39 -22.06 -11.51
N ASP A 26 -44.36 -21.95 -12.43
CA ASP A 26 -44.18 -21.42 -13.80
C ASP A 26 -44.92 -20.09 -13.87
N ASP A 27 -44.15 -19.03 -14.08
CA ASP A 27 -44.48 -17.67 -13.64
C ASP A 27 -44.54 -16.67 -14.81
N THR A 28 -44.68 -17.19 -16.04
CA THR A 28 -44.57 -16.42 -17.28
C THR A 28 -45.87 -15.69 -17.69
N GLN A 29 -46.20 -14.52 -17.09
CA GLN A 29 -46.76 -13.32 -17.78
C GLN A 29 -47.27 -12.18 -16.87
N ALA A 30 -46.78 -10.96 -17.11
CA ALA A 30 -47.31 -9.72 -16.54
C ALA A 30 -48.54 -9.13 -17.28
N THR A 31 -49.52 -8.57 -16.55
CA THR A 31 -50.48 -7.56 -17.09
C THR A 31 -50.97 -6.54 -16.03
N SER A 32 -50.40 -5.33 -16.05
CA SER A 32 -51.02 -4.01 -15.81
C SER A 32 -52.11 -3.79 -14.71
N ALA A 33 -51.90 -2.81 -13.80
CA ALA A 33 -52.58 -1.48 -13.79
C ALA A 33 -52.77 -0.79 -12.41
N ASP A 34 -52.88 0.55 -12.46
CA ASP A 34 -53.54 1.51 -11.54
C ASP A 34 -53.01 1.81 -10.09
N GLU A 35 -52.41 2.99 -9.99
CA GLU A 35 -52.76 4.11 -9.06
C GLU A 35 -52.77 3.93 -7.51
N SER A 36 -51.76 4.55 -6.88
CA SER A 36 -51.90 5.79 -6.05
C SER A 36 -51.83 5.78 -4.49
N SER A 37 -50.96 6.68 -4.00
CA SER A 37 -51.19 7.69 -2.92
C SER A 37 -51.08 7.34 -1.42
N GLY A 38 -49.97 7.81 -0.81
CA GLY A 38 -49.92 8.41 0.54
C GLY A 38 -49.96 7.47 1.76
N SER A 39 -49.76 7.93 3.01
CA SER A 39 -49.35 9.25 3.54
C SER A 39 -49.23 9.21 5.09
N THR A 40 -48.35 10.05 5.67
CA THR A 40 -48.41 10.67 7.02
C THR A 40 -48.27 9.86 8.35
N ASP A 41 -47.44 10.45 9.24
CA ASP A 41 -47.47 10.54 10.71
C ASP A 41 -47.32 9.28 11.62
N GLY A 42 -46.60 9.31 12.76
CA GLY A 42 -45.66 10.32 13.29
C GLY A 42 -45.71 10.58 14.83
N THR A 43 -44.55 10.86 15.45
CA THR A 43 -44.33 11.51 16.79
C THR A 43 -44.73 10.69 18.06
N ASP A 44 -44.33 10.99 19.33
CA ASP A 44 -43.73 12.20 19.96
C ASP A 44 -43.01 11.93 21.33
N ALA A 45 -42.19 12.90 21.80
CA ALA A 45 -41.79 13.28 23.19
C ALA A 45 -41.00 12.29 24.12
N SER A 46 -39.83 12.59 24.73
CA SER A 46 -39.30 13.72 25.59
C SER A 46 -39.53 13.56 27.13
N ALA A 47 -38.75 14.06 28.11
CA ALA A 47 -37.35 14.57 28.24
C ALA A 47 -37.02 14.94 29.74
N THR A 48 -35.83 15.51 30.01
CA THR A 48 -35.39 16.39 31.15
C THR A 48 -34.55 15.85 32.34
N ASN A 49 -33.76 16.76 32.97
CA ASN A 49 -32.61 16.62 33.92
C ASN A 49 -32.81 17.51 35.19
N PRO A 50 -32.11 17.37 36.36
CA PRO A 50 -31.01 18.32 36.71
C PRO A 50 -29.91 17.87 37.75
N SER A 51 -28.92 18.75 37.97
CA SER A 51 -27.61 18.62 38.71
C SER A 51 -27.50 19.14 40.18
N THR A 52 -26.38 18.91 40.92
CA THR A 52 -25.48 19.95 41.59
C THR A 52 -24.36 19.43 42.56
N SER A 53 -23.33 20.27 42.85
CA SER A 53 -22.02 20.01 43.56
C SER A 53 -21.94 20.59 45.02
N PRO A 54 -20.87 21.22 45.66
CA PRO A 54 -19.49 21.66 45.27
C PRO A 54 -18.31 21.60 46.34
N SER A 55 -17.09 22.07 45.94
CA SER A 55 -15.97 22.75 46.70
C SER A 55 -15.13 22.00 47.79
N THR A 56 -14.00 22.48 48.41
CA THR A 56 -13.40 23.85 48.59
C THR A 56 -11.89 23.90 49.09
N THR A 57 -11.06 24.82 48.52
CA THR A 57 -9.93 25.67 49.08
C THR A 57 -8.64 25.17 49.80
N THR A 58 -7.45 25.63 49.36
CA THR A 58 -6.42 26.45 50.11
C THR A 58 -5.27 26.98 49.18
N SER A 59 -4.22 27.70 49.67
CA SER A 59 -3.34 28.61 48.85
C SER A 59 -1.98 29.08 49.46
N GLU A 60 -1.01 29.45 48.59
CA GLU A 60 0.16 30.40 48.73
C GLU A 60 1.35 30.14 49.72
N PRO A 61 2.55 30.82 49.61
CA PRO A 61 3.37 31.30 48.45
C PRO A 61 4.93 31.14 48.66
N ASP A 62 5.82 31.64 47.76
CA ASP A 62 7.06 32.50 47.98
C ASP A 62 7.99 32.57 46.70
N THR A 63 9.24 33.10 46.76
CA THR A 63 9.92 33.84 45.65
C THR A 63 11.46 33.69 45.48
N SER A 64 11.99 34.15 44.32
CA SER A 64 13.21 35.02 44.12
C SER A 64 14.48 34.54 43.33
N ALA A 65 14.82 35.32 42.28
CA ALA A 65 16.13 35.82 41.77
C ALA A 65 17.32 34.91 41.32
N GLY A 66 17.98 35.32 40.21
CA GLY A 66 19.28 34.80 39.67
C GLY A 66 20.54 35.46 40.29
N PRO A 67 21.63 35.84 39.54
CA PRO A 67 21.80 35.92 38.07
C PRO A 67 23.21 35.53 37.49
N ASP A 68 23.42 35.77 36.18
CA ASP A 68 24.62 36.34 35.50
C ASP A 68 26.03 35.71 35.65
N SER A 69 26.65 35.29 34.53
CA SER A 69 28.02 35.71 34.10
C SER A 69 28.27 35.41 32.61
N THR A 70 28.91 36.34 31.89
CA THR A 70 29.46 36.16 30.53
C THR A 70 31.00 36.09 30.54
N GLU A 71 31.61 35.42 29.56
CA GLU A 71 33.00 35.69 29.11
C GLU A 71 33.09 35.64 27.58
N THR A 72 33.87 36.55 27.00
CA THR A 72 34.16 36.65 25.55
C THR A 72 35.67 36.65 25.31
N VAL A 73 36.13 36.01 24.23
CA VAL A 73 37.55 36.01 23.82
C VAL A 73 37.64 36.12 22.29
N THR A 74 38.47 37.05 21.80
CA THR A 74 38.65 37.37 20.37
C THR A 74 40.05 37.04 19.85
N LEU A 75 40.16 36.55 18.61
CA LEU A 75 41.42 36.36 17.86
C LEU A 75 41.17 36.52 16.33
N THR A 76 41.20 37.72 15.77
CA THR A 76 42.37 38.28 15.03
C THR A 76 42.96 37.40 13.91
N SER A 77 42.67 37.81 12.66
CA SER A 77 43.15 37.26 11.38
C SER A 77 44.57 37.69 10.96
N ALA A 78 45.09 37.14 9.84
CA ALA A 78 46.31 37.58 9.16
C ALA A 78 46.38 37.16 7.68
N ASP A 79 46.71 38.08 6.78
CA ASP A 79 46.79 37.89 5.32
C ASP A 79 48.10 37.22 4.82
N ASP A 80 48.09 36.66 3.60
CA ASP A 80 49.09 37.01 2.58
C ASP A 80 48.52 36.83 1.14
N SER A 81 49.17 37.43 0.13
CA SER A 81 48.63 37.58 -1.23
C SER A 81 49.71 37.43 -2.33
N SER A 82 49.35 37.03 -3.57
CA SER A 82 50.19 37.33 -4.77
C SER A 82 49.59 37.05 -6.17
N THR A 83 48.74 37.98 -6.62
CA THR A 83 48.65 38.57 -7.99
C THR A 83 49.31 37.93 -9.25
N SER A 84 48.62 38.13 -10.40
CA SER A 84 49.12 38.36 -11.78
C SER A 84 49.13 37.15 -12.75
N SER A 85 48.86 37.28 -14.07
CA SER A 85 48.68 38.49 -14.94
C SER A 85 47.77 38.24 -16.17
N SER A 86 47.15 39.30 -16.70
CA SER A 86 46.14 39.29 -17.79
C SER A 86 46.68 39.54 -19.22
N GLU A 87 45.88 39.17 -20.24
CA GLU A 87 45.69 39.75 -21.60
C GLU A 87 44.77 38.80 -22.43
N GLY A 88 43.63 39.17 -23.04
CA GLY A 88 42.84 40.41 -23.02
C GLY A 88 42.02 40.64 -24.33
N GLY A 89 40.75 41.07 -24.22
CA GLY A 89 39.89 41.55 -25.34
C GLY A 89 38.43 41.06 -25.22
N ASP A 90 37.50 41.84 -24.68
CA ASP A 90 36.85 43.07 -25.22
C ASP A 90 35.67 42.78 -26.18
N ASP A 91 34.45 42.76 -25.64
CA ASP A 91 33.29 43.54 -26.12
C ASP A 91 32.37 43.84 -24.92
N SER A 92 31.55 44.91 -24.95
CA SER A 92 31.10 45.57 -23.69
C SER A 92 29.79 46.38 -23.74
N SER A 93 28.90 46.18 -22.76
CA SER A 93 28.07 47.23 -22.10
C SER A 93 27.06 46.63 -21.10
N SER A 94 26.69 47.24 -19.96
CA SER A 94 27.38 48.16 -19.03
C SER A 94 26.45 48.52 -17.85
N SER A 95 26.61 47.90 -16.69
CA SER A 95 26.02 48.37 -15.42
C SER A 95 26.84 49.53 -14.84
N SER A 96 26.27 50.28 -13.88
CA SER A 96 26.91 51.44 -13.26
C SER A 96 27.10 51.28 -11.75
N ASP A 97 28.36 51.10 -11.36
CA ASP A 97 28.93 51.18 -10.01
C ASP A 97 28.25 52.20 -9.07
N SER A 98 27.63 51.68 -8.00
CA SER A 98 27.46 52.38 -6.72
C SER A 98 27.20 51.41 -5.55
N GLY A 99 28.26 50.97 -4.85
CA GLY A 99 28.14 50.32 -3.53
C GLY A 99 29.15 49.19 -3.27
N GLU A 100 30.27 49.48 -2.60
CA GLU A 100 31.15 48.43 -2.05
C GLU A 100 30.70 48.03 -0.63
N THR A 101 29.77 47.07 -0.53
CA THR A 101 29.71 46.12 0.60
C THR A 101 30.33 44.79 0.14
N GLY A 102 31.01 44.10 1.04
CA GLY A 102 32.09 43.17 0.67
C GLY A 102 31.74 41.69 0.74
N ASP A 103 30.77 41.23 -0.05
CA ASP A 103 30.64 39.81 -0.37
C ASP A 103 31.74 39.34 -1.33
N PRO A 104 32.15 38.05 -1.31
CA PRO A 104 32.88 37.44 -2.40
C PRO A 104 32.00 37.31 -3.65
N ASP A 105 32.61 36.95 -4.79
CA ASP A 105 31.88 36.56 -6.00
C ASP A 105 31.03 35.31 -5.68
N PRO A 106 29.68 35.39 -5.68
CA PRO A 106 28.85 34.27 -5.22
C PRO A 106 28.90 33.09 -6.17
N GLU A 107 29.22 33.29 -7.45
CA GLU A 107 29.42 32.20 -8.41
C GLU A 107 30.87 31.71 -8.46
N LEU A 108 31.11 30.45 -8.09
CA LEU A 108 32.39 29.78 -8.28
C LEU A 108 32.44 29.06 -9.64
N TYR A 109 32.63 29.81 -10.72
CA TYR A 109 32.73 29.27 -12.09
C TYR A 109 34.10 28.61 -12.39
N VAL A 110 34.07 27.37 -12.89
CA VAL A 110 35.22 26.48 -13.13
C VAL A 110 35.19 25.91 -14.55
N ASP A 111 36.18 26.27 -15.38
CA ASP A 111 36.43 25.65 -16.70
C ASP A 111 37.17 24.31 -16.53
N CYS A 112 36.47 23.19 -16.73
CA CYS A 112 37.03 21.84 -16.64
C CYS A 112 37.80 21.39 -17.90
N MET A 113 37.71 22.13 -19.02
CA MET A 113 38.37 21.83 -20.30
C MET A 113 38.11 20.42 -20.90
N ASN A 114 36.95 19.81 -20.63
CA ASN A 114 36.63 18.47 -21.14
C ASN A 114 36.14 18.48 -22.60
N ASP A 115 36.60 17.51 -23.40
CA ASP A 115 36.19 17.30 -24.79
C ASP A 115 34.88 16.48 -24.84
N ILE A 116 33.75 17.14 -24.57
CA ILE A 116 32.41 16.52 -24.64
C ILE A 116 31.95 16.48 -26.11
N PRO A 117 31.63 15.30 -26.68
CA PRO A 117 31.10 15.18 -28.03
C PRO A 117 29.79 15.95 -28.23
N ALA A 118 29.72 16.75 -29.29
CA ALA A 118 28.47 17.40 -29.71
C ALA A 118 27.41 16.35 -30.09
N ALA A 119 26.20 16.53 -29.57
CA ALA A 119 25.04 15.67 -29.79
C ALA A 119 24.57 15.63 -31.27
N PRO A 120 23.71 14.66 -31.66
CA PRO A 120 23.06 14.66 -32.96
C PRO A 120 22.35 15.98 -33.28
N ALA A 121 22.29 16.36 -34.55
CA ALA A 121 21.73 17.65 -34.95
C ALA A 121 20.20 17.70 -34.72
N GLY A 122 19.81 18.37 -33.63
CA GLY A 122 18.42 18.44 -33.13
C GLY A 122 18.22 17.81 -31.75
N GLU A 123 19.28 17.31 -31.10
CA GLU A 123 19.27 16.79 -29.73
C GLU A 123 20.23 17.60 -28.84
N VAL A 124 19.91 17.71 -27.55
CA VAL A 124 20.77 18.33 -26.53
C VAL A 124 21.88 17.37 -26.07
N CYS A 125 21.52 16.10 -25.91
CA CYS A 125 22.35 15.06 -25.31
C CYS A 125 22.52 13.84 -26.23
N ALA A 126 23.56 13.05 -26.00
CA ALA A 126 23.81 11.79 -26.68
C ALA A 126 24.18 10.67 -25.70
N VAL A 127 23.46 9.54 -25.73
CA VAL A 127 23.69 8.42 -24.81
C VAL A 127 24.60 7.36 -25.44
N THR A 128 25.57 6.87 -24.67
CA THR A 128 26.39 5.69 -24.98
C THR A 128 26.14 4.61 -23.90
N PRO A 129 25.33 3.58 -24.17
CA PRO A 129 24.95 2.56 -23.18
C PRO A 129 26.14 1.76 -22.61
N GLY A 130 26.06 1.50 -21.31
CA GLY A 130 27.07 0.84 -20.47
C GLY A 130 26.45 -0.17 -19.49
N ASN A 131 26.76 -0.04 -18.19
CA ASN A 131 26.04 -0.65 -17.07
C ASN A 131 25.05 0.36 -16.41
N GLU A 132 24.48 0.02 -15.24
CA GLU A 132 23.54 0.88 -14.51
C GLU A 132 24.15 2.23 -14.07
N THR A 133 25.45 2.28 -13.76
CA THR A 133 26.15 3.52 -13.39
C THR A 133 26.07 4.56 -14.52
N LEU A 134 25.66 5.80 -14.23
CA LEU A 134 25.56 6.89 -15.21
C LEU A 134 26.70 7.91 -15.05
N LEU A 135 27.32 8.29 -16.16
CA LEU A 135 28.27 9.41 -16.23
C LEU A 135 27.67 10.54 -17.08
N LEU A 136 27.13 11.55 -16.43
CA LEU A 136 26.53 12.74 -17.06
C LEU A 136 27.62 13.79 -17.32
N ARG A 137 27.64 14.42 -18.50
CA ARG A 137 28.67 15.40 -18.89
C ARG A 137 28.04 16.60 -19.59
N GLY A 138 28.24 17.80 -19.05
CA GLY A 138 27.62 19.04 -19.53
C GLY A 138 28.13 20.26 -18.75
N MET A 139 27.34 21.34 -18.65
CA MET A 139 27.57 22.37 -17.64
C MET A 139 26.86 21.92 -16.35
N VAL A 140 27.55 21.82 -15.21
CA VAL A 140 26.99 21.28 -13.96
C VAL A 140 26.82 22.39 -12.92
N LEU A 141 25.63 22.48 -12.33
CA LEU A 141 25.30 23.42 -11.25
C LEU A 141 25.35 22.69 -9.89
N ALA A 142 26.41 22.91 -9.12
CA ALA A 142 26.64 22.29 -7.82
C ALA A 142 26.56 23.37 -6.72
N GLY A 143 25.34 23.75 -6.35
CA GLY A 143 25.08 24.92 -5.51
C GLY A 143 25.65 26.20 -6.16
N ASN A 144 26.44 26.94 -5.40
CA ASN A 144 27.14 28.15 -5.88
C ASN A 144 28.27 27.88 -6.89
N ARG A 145 28.60 26.62 -7.19
CA ARG A 145 29.75 26.23 -8.02
C ARG A 145 29.32 25.70 -9.38
N ILE A 146 29.80 26.36 -10.44
CA ILE A 146 29.44 26.03 -11.84
C ILE A 146 30.63 25.36 -12.52
N TYR A 147 30.51 24.07 -12.84
CA TYR A 147 31.53 23.34 -13.60
C TYR A 147 31.19 23.33 -15.09
N ASP A 148 31.84 24.19 -15.88
CA ASP A 148 31.71 24.22 -17.34
C ASP A 148 32.49 23.06 -17.96
N THR A 149 31.80 22.28 -18.80
CA THR A 149 32.20 20.92 -19.22
C THR A 149 32.46 19.96 -18.04
N GLY A 150 31.78 20.18 -16.92
CA GLY A 150 31.79 19.31 -15.74
C GLY A 150 31.20 17.92 -15.97
N THR A 151 31.28 17.11 -14.92
CA THR A 151 30.84 15.71 -14.88
C THR A 151 30.13 15.40 -13.57
N VAL A 152 29.11 14.54 -13.64
CA VAL A 152 28.43 13.92 -12.50
C VAL A 152 28.47 12.40 -12.70
N LEU A 153 28.81 11.66 -11.65
CA LEU A 153 28.75 10.20 -11.63
C LEU A 153 27.64 9.77 -10.66
N VAL A 154 26.80 8.85 -11.12
CA VAL A 154 25.66 8.30 -10.38
C VAL A 154 25.78 6.79 -10.37
N ASP A 155 25.72 6.16 -9.20
CA ASP A 155 25.48 4.72 -9.12
C ASP A 155 23.96 4.46 -9.01
N ALA A 156 23.34 4.07 -10.12
CA ALA A 156 21.93 3.67 -10.17
C ALA A 156 21.73 2.15 -10.05
N SER A 157 22.71 1.42 -9.48
CA SER A 157 22.56 0.02 -9.08
C SER A 157 22.14 -0.18 -7.62
N VAL A 158 22.20 0.89 -6.80
CA VAL A 158 21.67 0.92 -5.43
C VAL A 158 20.23 1.48 -5.38
N PRO A 159 19.40 1.13 -4.39
CA PRO A 159 18.10 1.76 -4.17
C PRO A 159 18.23 3.28 -4.02
N ASN A 160 17.38 4.05 -4.72
CA ASN A 160 17.53 5.52 -4.86
C ASN A 160 18.96 5.90 -5.27
N GLY A 161 19.29 5.58 -6.54
CA GLY A 161 20.63 5.72 -7.11
C GLY A 161 21.36 6.99 -6.68
N ARG A 162 22.55 6.83 -6.12
CA ARG A 162 23.30 7.87 -5.41
C ARG A 162 24.27 8.59 -6.33
N ILE A 163 24.45 9.89 -6.11
CA ILE A 163 25.53 10.66 -6.71
C ILE A 163 26.83 10.29 -5.98
N THR A 164 27.84 9.83 -6.71
CA THR A 164 29.13 9.38 -6.15
C THR A 164 30.29 10.33 -6.45
N CYS A 165 30.14 11.22 -7.44
CA CYS A 165 31.11 12.30 -7.70
C CYS A 165 30.46 13.45 -8.47
N VAL A 166 30.84 14.69 -8.13
CA VAL A 166 30.52 15.91 -8.89
C VAL A 166 31.78 16.76 -9.07
N GLY A 167 32.08 17.16 -10.30
CA GLY A 167 33.21 18.03 -10.60
C GLY A 167 33.84 17.78 -11.97
N CYS A 168 35.13 18.08 -12.12
CA CYS A 168 35.78 18.10 -13.44
C CYS A 168 36.26 16.74 -14.00
N ASP A 169 36.45 15.69 -13.20
CA ASP A 169 37.04 14.41 -13.68
C ASP A 169 36.46 13.16 -12.98
N CYS A 170 35.14 13.12 -12.78
CA CYS A 170 34.45 11.93 -12.26
C CYS A 170 34.54 10.72 -13.21
N ALA A 171 34.97 10.95 -14.46
CA ALA A 171 35.34 9.91 -15.42
C ALA A 171 36.64 9.15 -15.05
N SER A 172 37.37 9.61 -14.02
CA SER A 172 38.58 8.96 -13.52
C SER A 172 38.34 7.99 -12.36
N GLU A 173 37.15 8.01 -11.76
CA GLU A 173 36.80 7.16 -10.61
C GLU A 173 36.63 5.68 -11.00
N PRO A 174 36.90 4.73 -10.10
CA PRO A 174 36.77 3.30 -10.38
C PRO A 174 35.38 2.88 -10.87
N GLU A 175 34.33 3.47 -10.30
CA GLU A 175 32.91 3.17 -10.51
C GLU A 175 32.46 3.57 -11.93
N ALA A 176 33.09 4.60 -12.52
CA ALA A 176 32.88 4.99 -13.92
C ALA A 176 33.35 3.93 -14.95
N THR A 177 33.95 2.81 -14.51
CA THR A 177 34.49 1.75 -15.38
C THR A 177 33.39 0.93 -16.08
N GLY A 178 32.83 1.50 -17.15
CA GLY A 178 31.79 0.87 -17.95
C GLY A 178 30.46 1.61 -17.92
N ALA A 179 30.38 2.74 -17.21
CA ALA A 179 29.20 3.58 -17.06
C ALA A 179 28.51 3.89 -18.39
N THR A 180 27.18 3.97 -18.35
CA THR A 180 26.36 4.59 -19.40
C THR A 180 26.66 6.08 -19.43
N VAL A 181 27.18 6.59 -20.56
CA VAL A 181 27.63 7.98 -20.67
C VAL A 181 26.57 8.84 -21.35
N VAL A 182 26.24 9.99 -20.75
CA VAL A 182 25.28 10.97 -21.30
C VAL A 182 26.01 12.27 -21.63
N ASP A 183 26.25 12.49 -22.92
CA ASP A 183 27.03 13.62 -23.44
C ASP A 183 26.12 14.78 -23.84
N CYS A 184 25.96 15.74 -22.95
CA CYS A 184 25.16 16.96 -23.10
C CYS A 184 26.05 18.19 -23.33
N ALA A 185 26.77 18.24 -24.46
CA ALA A 185 27.75 19.31 -24.76
C ALA A 185 27.15 20.73 -24.87
N GLN A 186 25.83 20.86 -24.85
CA GLN A 186 25.09 22.13 -24.76
C GLN A 186 24.00 22.07 -23.68
N GLY A 187 24.01 21.08 -22.79
CA GLY A 187 23.01 20.95 -21.72
C GLY A 187 23.52 21.47 -20.38
N VAL A 188 22.62 22.07 -19.61
CA VAL A 188 22.85 22.45 -18.20
C VAL A 188 22.24 21.37 -17.31
N ILE A 189 23.04 20.86 -16.38
CA ILE A 189 22.72 19.77 -15.46
C ILE A 189 22.49 20.39 -14.07
N SER A 190 21.28 20.19 -13.55
CA SER A 190 20.73 20.76 -12.31
C SER A 190 20.25 19.61 -11.41
N PRO A 191 20.11 19.81 -10.08
CA PRO A 191 19.16 19.00 -9.31
C PRO A 191 17.78 19.02 -9.98
N GLY A 192 16.99 17.97 -9.75
CA GLY A 192 15.56 18.00 -10.04
C GLY A 192 14.88 19.16 -9.30
N LEU A 193 13.90 19.80 -9.93
CA LEU A 193 13.16 20.87 -9.27
C LEU A 193 12.22 20.29 -8.21
N ILE A 194 11.95 21.06 -7.17
CA ILE A 194 11.08 20.66 -6.06
C ILE A 194 9.93 21.66 -5.99
N ASN A 195 8.69 21.17 -5.87
CA ASN A 195 7.52 22.00 -5.62
C ASN A 195 7.04 21.84 -4.16
N PRO A 196 7.55 22.66 -3.21
CA PRO A 196 7.24 22.58 -1.78
C PRO A 196 5.80 22.91 -1.40
N HIS A 197 4.95 23.36 -2.34
CA HIS A 197 3.52 23.57 -2.11
C HIS A 197 2.71 23.61 -3.42
N ASP A 198 1.85 22.62 -3.60
CA ASP A 198 0.67 22.58 -4.48
C ASP A 198 -0.57 22.24 -3.61
N HIS A 199 -1.77 22.23 -4.18
CA HIS A 199 -2.88 21.41 -3.70
C HIS A 199 -3.15 20.33 -4.75
N ILE A 200 -2.39 19.22 -4.72
CA ILE A 200 -2.24 18.34 -5.90
C ILE A 200 -3.57 17.71 -6.35
N THR A 201 -4.50 17.50 -5.43
CA THR A 201 -5.86 17.01 -5.68
C THR A 201 -6.74 18.03 -6.45
N PHE A 202 -6.47 19.34 -6.35
CA PHE A 202 -7.21 20.40 -7.03
C PHE A 202 -6.61 20.80 -8.40
N THR A 203 -5.46 20.24 -8.80
CA THR A 203 -4.70 20.58 -10.03
C THR A 203 -5.42 20.44 -11.36
N LEU A 204 -6.61 19.82 -11.34
CA LEU A 204 -7.50 19.74 -12.49
C LEU A 204 -8.20 21.08 -12.79
N SER A 205 -8.33 21.96 -11.79
CA SER A 205 -9.05 23.23 -11.87
C SER A 205 -8.49 24.12 -12.98
N GLN A 206 -9.37 24.78 -13.74
CA GLN A 206 -8.96 25.84 -14.67
C GLN A 206 -8.60 27.12 -13.88
N PRO A 207 -7.63 27.92 -14.34
CA PRO A 207 -7.42 29.28 -13.87
C PRO A 207 -8.69 30.13 -13.93
N GLN A 208 -8.88 31.01 -12.95
CA GLN A 208 -10.09 31.83 -12.82
C GLN A 208 -9.83 33.31 -13.14
N ASP A 209 -10.81 33.98 -13.75
CA ASP A 209 -10.73 35.41 -14.11
C ASP A 209 -11.41 36.26 -13.03
N HIS A 210 -10.62 37.08 -12.33
CA HIS A 210 -11.08 37.95 -11.25
C HIS A 210 -11.39 39.41 -11.67
N ASP A 211 -11.23 39.80 -12.96
CA ASP A 211 -11.47 41.15 -13.54
C ASP A 211 -10.83 42.32 -12.75
N THR A 212 -11.50 42.82 -11.72
CA THR A 212 -11.00 43.84 -10.78
C THR A 212 -11.40 43.56 -9.33
N GLU A 213 -11.62 42.30 -8.98
CA GLU A 213 -11.96 41.85 -7.63
C GLU A 213 -10.70 41.33 -6.92
N ARG A 214 -10.34 41.95 -5.80
CA ARG A 214 -9.17 41.63 -4.99
C ARG A 214 -9.65 41.22 -3.60
N TYR A 215 -9.08 40.16 -3.06
CA TYR A 215 -9.41 39.63 -1.74
C TYR A 215 -8.49 40.25 -0.68
N ASP A 216 -8.96 40.39 0.56
CA ASP A 216 -8.12 40.80 1.69
C ASP A 216 -7.70 39.61 2.58
N HIS A 217 -8.31 38.42 2.41
CA HIS A 217 -8.08 37.23 3.23
C HIS A 217 -8.62 35.94 2.59
N ARG A 218 -7.98 34.79 2.83
CA ARG A 218 -8.35 33.48 2.24
C ARG A 218 -9.83 33.07 2.27
N HIS A 219 -10.53 33.34 3.36
CA HIS A 219 -11.96 32.98 3.47
C HIS A 219 -12.87 33.79 2.53
N GLU A 220 -12.43 34.95 2.07
CA GLU A 220 -13.21 35.79 1.14
C GLU A 220 -13.34 35.10 -0.23
N TRP A 221 -12.24 34.55 -0.78
CA TRP A 221 -12.29 33.77 -2.01
C TRP A 221 -12.81 32.34 -1.79
N ARG A 222 -12.51 31.72 -0.64
CA ARG A 222 -12.87 30.31 -0.36
C ARG A 222 -14.33 30.09 0.02
N LEU A 223 -15.03 31.12 0.53
CA LEU A 223 -16.40 31.02 1.04
C LEU A 223 -17.32 32.17 0.59
N GLY A 224 -16.85 33.08 -0.27
CA GLY A 224 -17.60 34.26 -0.71
C GLY A 224 -17.97 35.21 0.44
N GLU A 225 -17.06 35.44 1.39
CA GLU A 225 -17.37 36.22 2.59
C GLU A 225 -17.71 37.70 2.28
N GLY A 226 -18.72 38.22 2.99
CA GLY A 226 -19.08 39.65 2.96
C GLY A 226 -19.72 40.12 1.65
N THR A 227 -18.88 40.47 0.68
CA THR A 227 -19.28 40.84 -0.69
C THR A 227 -18.40 40.20 -1.77
N ALA A 228 -17.43 39.39 -1.38
CA ALA A 228 -16.47 38.75 -2.26
C ALA A 228 -17.11 37.62 -3.10
N THR A 229 -16.60 37.39 -4.31
CA THR A 229 -16.97 36.24 -5.15
C THR A 229 -16.22 34.97 -4.72
N GLU A 230 -16.96 33.90 -4.45
CA GLU A 230 -16.44 32.55 -4.20
C GLU A 230 -15.81 31.97 -5.49
N ILE A 231 -14.62 31.38 -5.40
CA ILE A 231 -13.88 30.82 -6.54
C ILE A 231 -14.50 29.50 -7.03
N ASP A 232 -14.71 29.37 -8.34
CA ASP A 232 -15.25 28.15 -8.95
C ASP A 232 -14.16 27.09 -9.11
N THR A 233 -14.18 26.09 -8.22
CA THR A 233 -13.24 24.96 -8.19
C THR A 233 -13.67 23.87 -9.16
N PHE A 234 -13.79 24.21 -10.44
CA PHE A 234 -14.21 23.29 -11.49
C PHE A 234 -13.10 23.03 -12.53
N PRO A 235 -12.79 21.76 -12.87
CA PRO A 235 -13.26 20.52 -12.23
C PRO A 235 -12.83 20.38 -10.76
N PRO A 236 -13.66 19.75 -9.91
CA PRO A 236 -13.41 19.65 -8.47
C PRO A 236 -12.24 18.74 -8.13
N ALA A 237 -11.83 18.79 -6.85
CA ALA A 237 -10.78 17.96 -6.30
C ALA A 237 -10.95 16.47 -6.66
N ASN A 238 -9.85 15.85 -7.06
CA ASN A 238 -9.76 14.46 -7.49
C ASN A 238 -8.57 13.81 -6.76
N ASP A 239 -8.89 12.94 -5.81
CA ASP A 239 -7.99 12.16 -4.97
C ASP A 239 -7.66 10.77 -5.53
N SER A 240 -8.20 10.42 -6.72
CA SER A 240 -7.80 9.19 -7.41
C SER A 240 -6.36 9.27 -7.92
N LEU A 241 -5.68 8.12 -7.97
CA LEU A 241 -4.32 7.99 -8.50
C LEU A 241 -4.15 8.68 -9.87
N ALA A 242 -5.12 8.53 -10.78
CA ALA A 242 -5.06 9.18 -12.08
C ALA A 242 -5.23 10.72 -12.02
N GLY A 243 -5.93 11.26 -11.02
CA GLY A 243 -5.99 12.70 -10.76
C GLY A 243 -4.66 13.24 -10.22
N ILE A 244 -4.08 12.55 -9.24
CA ILE A 244 -2.78 12.88 -8.64
C ILE A 244 -1.66 12.83 -9.69
N LEU A 245 -1.54 11.72 -10.44
CA LEU A 245 -0.56 11.58 -11.52
C LEU A 245 -0.75 12.63 -12.64
N TYR A 246 -1.99 13.08 -12.89
CA TYR A 246 -2.22 14.19 -13.83
C TYR A 246 -1.63 15.51 -13.29
N GLY A 247 -1.72 15.76 -11.99
CA GLY A 247 -1.01 16.86 -11.31
C GLY A 247 0.51 16.75 -11.43
N GLU A 248 1.06 15.59 -11.04
CA GLU A 248 2.50 15.29 -11.06
C GLU A 248 3.12 15.38 -12.46
N LEU A 249 2.43 14.92 -13.51
CA LEU A 249 2.92 15.01 -14.88
C LEU A 249 3.23 16.45 -15.30
N ARG A 250 2.44 17.44 -14.86
CA ARG A 250 2.66 18.86 -15.19
C ARG A 250 3.94 19.40 -14.56
N MET A 251 4.25 18.94 -13.35
CA MET A 251 5.48 19.24 -12.60
C MET A 251 6.69 18.53 -13.21
N LEU A 252 6.56 17.24 -13.53
CA LEU A 252 7.59 16.44 -14.20
C LEU A 252 7.98 17.04 -15.57
N PHE A 253 7.01 17.57 -16.32
CA PHE A 253 7.27 18.24 -17.61
C PHE A 253 7.95 19.61 -17.46
N GLY A 254 7.93 20.19 -16.25
CA GLY A 254 8.76 21.33 -15.85
C GLY A 254 10.13 20.95 -15.28
N GLY A 255 10.51 19.67 -15.25
CA GLY A 255 11.78 19.21 -14.70
C GLY A 255 11.77 18.94 -13.19
N ALA A 256 10.61 18.86 -12.54
CA ALA A 256 10.51 18.52 -11.13
C ALA A 256 10.68 17.02 -10.86
N THR A 257 11.21 16.67 -9.68
CA THR A 257 11.32 15.29 -9.16
C THR A 257 10.52 15.07 -7.87
N SER A 258 10.21 16.14 -7.12
CA SER A 258 9.49 16.09 -5.84
C SER A 258 8.38 17.15 -5.77
N VAL A 259 7.32 16.85 -5.00
CA VAL A 259 6.17 17.74 -4.78
C VAL A 259 5.56 17.53 -3.39
N THR A 260 5.02 18.59 -2.81
CA THR A 260 4.29 18.56 -1.54
C THR A 260 2.93 19.21 -1.73
N GLY A 261 1.83 18.57 -1.33
CA GLY A 261 0.52 19.19 -1.55
C GLY A 261 -0.73 18.36 -1.32
N SER A 262 -1.10 18.13 -0.06
CA SER A 262 -2.44 17.69 0.36
C SER A 262 -2.85 16.27 -0.07
N ILE A 263 -1.92 15.31 -0.14
CA ILE A 263 -2.28 13.90 -0.37
C ILE A 263 -2.66 13.20 0.94
N SER A 264 -3.81 12.51 0.98
CA SER A 264 -4.28 11.78 2.16
C SER A 264 -4.12 10.25 2.07
N SER A 265 -2.95 9.81 1.57
CA SER A 265 -2.35 8.47 1.69
C SER A 265 -2.84 7.28 0.82
N ASN A 266 -1.86 6.45 0.39
CA ASN A 266 -1.82 4.97 0.51
C ASN A 266 -2.19 3.97 -0.61
N ASP A 267 -2.39 4.32 -1.89
CA ASP A 267 -2.69 3.29 -2.94
C ASP A 267 -1.72 3.17 -4.16
N ALA A 268 -0.71 4.04 -4.32
CA ALA A 268 0.46 3.77 -5.18
C ALA A 268 1.60 4.78 -4.96
N SER A 269 2.80 4.41 -5.38
CA SER A 269 3.91 5.33 -5.66
C SER A 269 3.55 6.33 -6.76
N GLY A 270 3.94 7.59 -6.58
CA GLY A 270 3.84 8.63 -7.61
C GLY A 270 4.91 8.53 -8.69
N LEU A 271 4.79 9.34 -9.73
CA LEU A 271 5.90 9.71 -10.61
C LEU A 271 6.90 10.63 -9.89
N LEU A 272 6.41 11.53 -9.04
CA LEU A 272 7.25 12.38 -8.18
C LEU A 272 7.33 11.83 -6.76
N ARG A 273 8.35 12.24 -6.01
CA ARG A 273 8.38 12.03 -4.55
C ARG A 273 7.33 12.93 -3.92
N ASN A 274 6.39 12.36 -3.17
CA ASN A 274 5.46 13.16 -2.36
C ASN A 274 5.99 13.30 -0.94
N LEU A 275 6.33 14.53 -0.53
CA LEU A 275 7.06 14.78 0.72
C LEU A 275 6.13 14.98 1.94
N ASP A 276 4.84 15.29 1.73
CA ASP A 276 3.82 15.34 2.81
C ASP A 276 3.21 13.96 3.16
N ALA A 277 3.86 12.88 2.74
CA ALA A 277 3.53 11.54 3.18
C ALA A 277 4.76 10.64 3.20
N ALA A 278 5.25 10.28 4.40
CA ALA A 278 6.43 9.43 4.60
C ALA A 278 6.40 8.07 3.84
N ALA A 279 5.22 7.59 3.42
CA ALA A 279 5.06 6.37 2.61
C ALA A 279 5.27 6.57 1.09
N MET A 280 5.35 7.82 0.61
CA MET A 280 5.41 8.20 -0.81
C MET A 280 6.60 9.12 -1.14
N THR A 281 7.60 9.20 -0.24
CA THR A 281 8.91 9.84 -0.49
C THR A 281 9.74 9.09 -1.55
N GLU A 282 9.26 7.94 -2.01
CA GLU A 282 9.96 6.97 -2.84
C GLU A 282 11.29 6.53 -2.22
N GLY A 283 11.35 6.45 -0.88
CA GLY A 283 12.50 5.92 -0.14
C GLY A 283 13.59 6.94 0.21
N LEU A 284 13.22 8.20 0.42
CA LEU A 284 14.03 9.11 1.26
C LEU A 284 13.82 8.74 2.74
N ALA A 285 14.88 8.80 3.54
CA ALA A 285 14.86 8.51 4.98
C ALA A 285 14.56 9.81 5.76
N GLY A 286 13.76 9.72 6.83
CA GLY A 286 13.55 10.87 7.73
C GLY A 286 12.89 12.10 7.11
N VAL A 287 11.97 11.91 6.16
CA VAL A 287 11.22 13.01 5.53
C VAL A 287 9.71 12.85 5.78
N ASP A 288 9.15 13.70 6.64
CA ASP A 288 7.72 13.85 6.93
C ASP A 288 7.33 15.34 6.99
N ALA A 289 6.83 15.90 5.88
CA ALA A 289 6.35 17.29 5.83
C ALA A 289 4.86 17.39 6.24
N ASN A 290 4.60 17.75 7.49
CA ASN A 290 3.24 17.81 8.07
C ASN A 290 2.43 19.01 7.53
N TYR A 291 1.80 18.81 6.37
CA TYR A 291 1.01 19.79 5.62
C TYR A 291 -0.29 20.21 6.33
N ARG A 292 -0.50 21.52 6.59
CA ARG A 292 -1.68 22.06 7.30
C ARG A 292 -2.37 23.21 6.57
N THR A 293 -3.46 22.92 5.85
CA THR A 293 -4.33 23.97 5.27
C THR A 293 -5.07 24.81 6.33
N PHE A 294 -5.42 24.22 7.48
CA PHE A 294 -6.25 24.86 8.53
C PHE A 294 -5.68 24.68 9.94
N PRO A 295 -4.47 25.19 10.23
CA PRO A 295 -3.78 25.01 11.51
C PRO A 295 -4.47 25.71 12.70
N LEU A 296 -5.49 26.53 12.43
CA LEU A 296 -6.31 27.22 13.43
C LEU A 296 -7.71 26.60 13.60
N GLY A 297 -8.02 25.53 12.85
CA GLY A 297 -9.33 24.87 12.87
C GLY A 297 -10.43 25.73 12.25
N ASP A 298 -10.05 26.72 11.45
CA ASP A 298 -10.81 27.80 10.83
C ASP A 298 -11.44 27.41 9.47
N SER A 299 -11.54 26.12 9.17
CA SER A 299 -12.12 25.61 7.93
C SER A 299 -13.58 26.02 7.71
N GLY A 300 -14.30 26.41 8.79
CA GLY A 300 -15.63 27.00 8.78
C GLY A 300 -15.70 28.51 8.47
N GLY A 301 -14.57 29.20 8.30
CA GLY A 301 -14.47 30.64 8.06
C GLY A 301 -14.27 31.48 9.33
N GLU A 302 -13.71 30.92 10.40
CA GLU A 302 -13.53 31.61 11.69
C GLU A 302 -12.43 32.70 11.69
N ASN A 303 -12.72 33.80 11.00
CA ASN A 303 -11.80 34.90 10.79
C ASN A 303 -11.73 35.88 12.00
N VAL A 304 -10.62 35.90 12.74
CA VAL A 304 -10.42 36.67 13.99
C VAL A 304 -9.47 37.88 13.81
N LYS A 305 -9.84 39.07 14.34
CA LYS A 305 -9.05 40.32 14.17
C LYS A 305 -8.07 40.63 15.32
N ALA A 306 -8.24 40.00 16.49
CA ALA A 306 -7.40 40.28 17.65
C ALA A 306 -7.52 39.18 18.72
N GLY A 307 -6.41 38.50 19.01
CA GLY A 307 -6.31 37.46 20.02
C GLY A 307 -6.82 36.10 19.57
N CYS A 308 -6.37 35.07 20.27
CA CYS A 308 -6.38 33.69 19.78
C CYS A 308 -7.67 32.96 20.14
N GLY A 309 -8.78 33.44 19.56
CA GLY A 309 -10.13 32.92 19.77
C GLY A 309 -10.58 31.90 18.72
N TYR A 310 -9.64 31.27 18.01
CA TYR A 310 -9.90 30.33 16.92
C TYR A 310 -10.48 28.97 17.42
N PRO A 311 -11.12 28.16 16.55
CA PRO A 311 -11.77 26.92 16.96
C PRO A 311 -10.83 25.85 17.53
N ASN A 312 -9.67 25.63 16.90
CA ASN A 312 -8.65 24.69 17.33
C ASN A 312 -7.28 25.09 16.76
N ILE A 313 -6.49 25.81 17.54
CA ILE A 313 -5.07 26.03 17.23
C ILE A 313 -4.36 24.68 17.38
N ASP A 314 -3.54 24.33 16.40
CA ASP A 314 -2.67 23.17 16.44
C ASP A 314 -1.75 23.19 17.67
N SER A 315 -1.29 22.03 18.11
CA SER A 315 -0.42 21.92 19.29
C SER A 315 1.01 21.58 18.89
N THR A 316 1.96 21.80 19.80
CA THR A 316 3.38 21.46 19.61
C THR A 316 3.65 19.98 19.33
N SER A 317 2.65 19.11 19.42
CA SER A 317 2.69 17.74 18.89
C SER A 317 2.86 17.66 17.37
N ASN A 318 2.56 18.72 16.62
CA ASN A 318 2.77 18.73 15.17
C ASN A 318 4.25 18.99 14.78
N LEU A 319 5.05 19.50 15.71
CA LEU A 319 6.48 19.79 15.57
C LEU A 319 7.36 18.55 15.84
N SER A 320 6.77 17.35 15.84
CA SER A 320 7.50 16.07 15.93
C SER A 320 7.59 15.32 14.60
N SER A 321 7.03 15.89 13.54
CA SER A 321 7.38 15.60 12.15
C SER A 321 8.62 16.41 11.77
N ASP A 322 9.31 15.98 10.71
CA ASP A 322 10.58 16.57 10.31
C ASP A 322 10.41 18.02 9.84
N VAL A 323 9.29 18.34 9.16
CA VAL A 323 8.82 19.73 8.96
C VAL A 323 7.34 19.88 9.35
N TYR A 324 7.00 21.04 9.92
CA TYR A 324 5.63 21.53 10.08
C TYR A 324 5.32 22.60 9.03
N LEU A 325 4.33 22.35 8.16
CA LEU A 325 4.11 23.10 6.92
C LEU A 325 2.71 23.77 6.88
N PRO A 326 2.49 24.88 7.64
CA PRO A 326 1.17 25.52 7.76
C PRO A 326 0.88 26.64 6.76
N HIS A 327 -0.37 26.67 6.24
CA HIS A 327 -0.95 27.86 5.59
C HIS A 327 -1.29 28.91 6.63
N ILE A 328 -0.56 30.03 6.65
CA ILE A 328 -0.65 31.03 7.70
C ILE A 328 -0.44 32.45 7.18
N ALA A 329 -1.23 33.40 7.71
CA ALA A 329 -1.21 34.80 7.28
C ALA A 329 -1.46 34.99 5.78
N GLU A 330 -2.35 34.16 5.22
CA GLU A 330 -2.77 34.22 3.82
C GLU A 330 -3.78 35.36 3.60
N GLY A 331 -3.24 36.55 3.41
CA GLY A 331 -3.99 37.75 3.08
C GLY A 331 -3.32 39.03 3.56
N VAL A 332 -3.77 40.15 3.02
CA VAL A 332 -3.16 41.48 3.19
C VAL A 332 -3.82 42.32 4.30
N ASN A 333 -4.36 41.68 5.35
CA ASN A 333 -5.05 42.40 6.43
C ASN A 333 -4.69 41.92 7.84
N VAL A 334 -4.99 42.75 8.84
CA VAL A 334 -4.66 42.51 10.27
C VAL A 334 -5.27 41.24 10.90
N ARG A 335 -6.06 40.47 10.14
CA ARG A 335 -6.70 39.23 10.60
C ARG A 335 -5.88 38.03 10.14
N ALA A 336 -5.33 38.09 8.92
CA ALA A 336 -4.27 37.20 8.45
C ALA A 336 -3.01 37.36 9.34
N ASN A 337 -2.60 38.59 9.64
CA ASN A 337 -1.54 38.87 10.64
C ASN A 337 -1.84 38.21 12.02
N ASN A 338 -3.10 38.24 12.46
CA ASN A 338 -3.53 37.62 13.72
C ASN A 338 -3.53 36.07 13.67
N GLU A 339 -3.44 35.45 12.50
CA GLU A 339 -3.16 34.01 12.37
C GLU A 339 -1.73 33.72 12.84
N PHE A 340 -0.74 34.42 12.25
CA PHE A 340 0.68 34.32 12.61
C PHE A 340 0.91 34.56 14.10
N LEU A 341 0.44 35.70 14.63
CA LEU A 341 0.60 36.05 16.05
C LEU A 341 0.11 34.96 17.00
N CYS A 342 -0.94 34.22 16.63
CA CYS A 342 -1.53 33.17 17.45
C CYS A 342 -0.87 31.79 17.33
N MET A 343 0.12 31.66 16.44
CA MET A 343 1.03 30.51 16.34
C MET A 343 2.48 30.88 16.69
N SER A 344 2.82 32.17 16.82
CA SER A 344 4.09 32.68 17.35
C SER A 344 3.99 33.10 18.84
N GLY A 345 3.23 32.36 19.64
CA GLY A 345 3.24 32.47 21.10
C GLY A 345 2.43 33.61 21.73
N ALA A 346 1.54 34.33 21.00
CA ALA A 346 0.74 35.40 21.60
C ALA A 346 -0.20 34.91 22.72
N PRO A 347 -0.61 35.76 23.68
CA PRO A 347 -1.33 35.33 24.89
C PRO A 347 -2.67 34.62 24.65
N GLY A 348 -2.63 33.29 24.65
CA GLY A 348 -3.78 32.39 24.44
C GLY A 348 -3.75 31.63 23.12
N GLY A 349 -2.73 31.84 22.28
CA GLY A 349 -2.33 30.93 21.21
C GLY A 349 -1.31 29.90 21.71
N GLU A 350 -0.70 29.21 20.77
CA GLU A 350 0.43 28.29 20.99
C GLU A 350 1.70 28.85 20.33
N ASP A 351 2.84 28.19 20.55
CA ASP A 351 4.16 28.59 20.04
C ASP A 351 4.66 27.47 19.10
N LEU A 352 4.57 27.73 17.80
CA LEU A 352 4.68 26.76 16.70
C LEU A 352 5.56 27.26 15.54
N VAL A 353 6.22 28.41 15.69
CA VAL A 353 7.17 28.95 14.70
C VAL A 353 8.58 28.67 15.24
N LEU A 354 9.10 27.49 14.91
CA LEU A 354 10.44 27.01 15.31
C LEU A 354 11.26 26.66 14.05
N GLY A 355 12.53 26.28 14.22
CA GLY A 355 13.45 25.88 13.14
C GLY A 355 13.15 24.54 12.46
N ASN A 356 11.89 24.15 12.41
CA ASN A 356 11.34 23.10 11.55
C ASN A 356 9.93 23.50 11.07
N THR A 357 9.71 24.81 10.86
CA THR A 357 8.41 25.39 10.49
C THR A 357 8.54 26.20 9.22
N SER A 358 8.12 25.63 8.10
CA SER A 358 8.13 26.30 6.81
C SER A 358 6.75 26.87 6.53
N MET A 359 6.61 28.20 6.54
CA MET A 359 5.31 28.85 6.46
C MET A 359 4.83 29.02 5.01
N ILE A 360 3.63 28.57 4.69
CA ILE A 360 3.04 28.77 3.36
C ILE A 360 2.39 30.17 3.25
N HIS A 361 2.71 30.85 2.14
CA HIS A 361 2.33 32.21 1.72
C HIS A 361 2.87 33.39 2.55
N GLY A 362 2.65 33.46 3.87
CA GLY A 362 3.25 34.48 4.75
C GLY A 362 2.97 35.97 4.44
N ILE A 363 1.95 36.29 3.63
CA ILE A 363 1.69 37.64 3.07
C ILE A 363 1.42 38.69 4.16
N GLY A 364 0.70 38.30 5.21
CA GLY A 364 0.17 39.21 6.24
C GLY A 364 1.13 39.58 7.36
N LEU A 365 2.45 39.45 7.18
CA LEU A 365 3.45 39.77 8.21
C LEU A 365 3.97 41.22 8.12
N LEU A 366 4.49 41.72 9.23
CA LEU A 366 5.27 42.96 9.37
C LEU A 366 6.77 42.63 9.56
N ALA A 367 7.69 43.60 9.43
CA ALA A 367 9.11 43.36 9.70
C ALA A 367 9.39 42.79 11.12
N GLU A 368 8.61 43.16 12.14
CA GLU A 368 8.74 42.57 13.49
C GLU A 368 8.26 41.10 13.58
N ASP A 369 7.32 40.70 12.72
CA ASP A 369 6.90 39.30 12.58
C ASP A 369 7.93 38.50 11.79
N ILE A 370 8.45 39.03 10.67
CA ILE A 370 9.49 38.41 9.83
C ILE A 370 10.77 38.21 10.63
N GLN A 371 11.16 39.16 11.48
CA GLN A 371 12.27 38.99 12.41
C GLN A 371 12.03 37.85 13.42
N THR A 372 10.77 37.54 13.76
CA THR A 372 10.44 36.39 14.61
C THR A 372 10.62 35.07 13.85
N VAL A 373 10.27 35.02 12.55
CA VAL A 373 10.54 33.90 11.64
C VAL A 373 12.05 33.65 11.52
N ALA A 374 12.83 34.69 11.19
CA ALA A 374 14.29 34.61 11.09
C ALA A 374 14.95 34.18 12.42
N ALA A 375 14.50 34.73 13.56
CA ALA A 375 15.04 34.38 14.87
C ALA A 375 14.69 32.95 15.32
N ALA A 376 13.70 32.31 14.69
CA ALA A 376 13.35 30.91 14.88
C ALA A 376 14.13 29.95 13.96
N ARG A 377 14.74 30.46 12.87
CA ARG A 377 15.13 29.70 11.66
C ARG A 377 13.95 29.00 10.98
N ALA A 378 12.79 29.65 10.96
CA ALA A 378 11.63 29.19 10.18
C ALA A 378 11.73 29.68 8.73
N GLU A 379 11.22 28.92 7.76
CA GLU A 379 11.28 29.24 6.32
C GLU A 379 9.99 29.90 5.80
N LEU A 380 10.05 30.45 4.58
CA LEU A 380 8.89 30.87 3.80
C LEU A 380 8.74 30.01 2.53
N VAL A 381 7.59 29.38 2.35
CA VAL A 381 7.16 28.82 1.05
C VAL A 381 6.27 29.84 0.36
N TRP A 382 6.83 30.51 -0.64
CA TRP A 382 6.27 31.63 -1.38
C TRP A 382 5.58 31.15 -2.66
N SER A 383 4.42 31.73 -2.98
CA SER A 383 3.64 31.43 -4.19
C SER A 383 3.24 32.73 -4.90
N PRO A 384 4.21 33.45 -5.49
CA PRO A 384 4.02 34.81 -5.97
C PRO A 384 2.83 34.96 -6.92
N ARG A 385 2.66 34.05 -7.88
CA ARG A 385 1.59 34.14 -8.88
C ARG A 385 0.20 34.04 -8.23
N SER A 386 -0.02 33.02 -7.39
CA SER A 386 -1.28 32.87 -6.64
C SER A 386 -1.55 34.08 -5.75
N ASN A 387 -0.52 34.54 -5.04
CA ASN A 387 -0.66 35.67 -4.13
C ASN A 387 -1.01 36.97 -4.88
N VAL A 388 -0.36 37.25 -6.01
CA VAL A 388 -0.66 38.42 -6.84
C VAL A 388 -2.05 38.31 -7.47
N ASP A 389 -2.48 37.14 -7.94
CA ASP A 389 -3.76 36.95 -8.61
C ASP A 389 -4.97 36.95 -7.65
N LEU A 390 -4.77 36.54 -6.39
CA LEU A 390 -5.79 36.64 -5.33
C LEU A 390 -5.77 38.01 -4.60
N TYR A 391 -4.60 38.40 -4.09
CA TYR A 391 -4.45 39.49 -3.13
C TYR A 391 -3.89 40.79 -3.73
N GLY A 392 -3.47 40.78 -5.00
CA GLY A 392 -2.92 41.95 -5.71
C GLY A 392 -1.52 42.38 -5.26
N ILE A 393 -1.00 41.71 -4.24
CA ILE A 393 0.25 41.96 -3.52
C ILE A 393 0.69 40.58 -3.00
N THR A 394 1.99 40.30 -2.94
CA THR A 394 2.53 39.04 -2.41
C THR A 394 3.32 39.26 -1.12
N ALA A 395 3.97 38.21 -0.59
CA ALA A 395 4.87 38.32 0.53
C ALA A 395 5.98 39.34 0.25
N ASP A 396 6.40 40.06 1.29
CA ASP A 396 7.45 41.08 1.24
C ASP A 396 8.84 40.44 1.21
N VAL A 397 9.11 39.65 0.16
CA VAL A 397 10.34 38.87 -0.01
C VAL A 397 11.62 39.71 0.11
N PRO A 398 11.69 40.98 -0.34
CA PRO A 398 12.83 41.84 -0.05
C PRO A 398 13.14 41.95 1.47
N THR A 399 12.12 42.16 2.31
CA THR A 399 12.25 42.20 3.78
C THR A 399 12.58 40.83 4.38
N TYR A 400 11.96 39.74 3.90
CA TYR A 400 12.34 38.37 4.31
C TYR A 400 13.81 38.07 4.01
N ARG A 401 14.29 38.45 2.81
CA ARG A 401 15.67 38.26 2.35
C ARG A 401 16.66 39.07 3.18
N ASN A 402 16.38 40.35 3.43
CA ASN A 402 17.26 41.23 4.21
C ASN A 402 17.32 40.86 5.70
N LEU A 403 16.27 40.22 6.24
CA LEU A 403 16.24 39.66 7.59
C LEU A 403 16.79 38.22 7.70
N GLY A 404 17.22 37.60 6.59
CA GLY A 404 17.88 36.29 6.58
C GLY A 404 16.94 35.08 6.65
N VAL A 405 15.72 35.19 6.12
CA VAL A 405 14.79 34.05 6.01
C VAL A 405 15.02 33.30 4.70
N THR A 406 15.19 31.99 4.78
CA THR A 406 15.21 31.10 3.62
C THR A 406 13.84 31.09 2.93
N VAL A 407 13.82 31.34 1.63
CA VAL A 407 12.60 31.37 0.81
C VAL A 407 12.64 30.23 -0.22
N ALA A 408 11.51 29.54 -0.40
CA ALA A 408 11.30 28.52 -1.41
C ALA A 408 10.06 28.83 -2.26
N LEU A 409 9.95 28.27 -3.47
CA LEU A 409 8.87 28.55 -4.42
C LEU A 409 7.89 27.39 -4.59
N GLY A 410 6.69 27.52 -4.02
CA GLY A 410 5.56 26.61 -4.27
C GLY A 410 4.62 27.17 -5.32
N THR A 411 4.11 26.34 -6.22
CA THR A 411 3.18 26.79 -7.28
C THR A 411 1.79 27.15 -6.77
N ASP A 412 1.40 26.66 -5.58
CA ASP A 412 0.02 26.61 -5.10
C ASP A 412 -0.88 25.87 -6.14
N TRP A 413 -2.19 26.04 -6.06
CA TRP A 413 -3.20 25.41 -6.91
C TRP A 413 -3.44 26.13 -8.24
N THR A 414 -3.86 25.37 -9.27
CA THR A 414 -4.04 25.87 -10.65
C THR A 414 -5.17 26.88 -10.88
N ALA A 415 -5.96 27.20 -9.85
CA ALA A 415 -7.01 28.21 -9.96
C ALA A 415 -6.46 29.64 -9.97
N SER A 416 -5.32 29.88 -9.31
CA SER A 416 -4.62 31.18 -9.22
C SER A 416 -3.08 31.08 -9.27
N GLY A 417 -2.51 29.91 -9.03
CA GLY A 417 -1.07 29.63 -9.09
C GLY A 417 -0.55 29.22 -10.47
N SER A 418 0.71 28.79 -10.53
CA SER A 418 1.35 28.38 -11.80
C SER A 418 0.97 26.98 -12.28
N MET A 419 1.21 26.72 -13.57
CA MET A 419 1.11 25.36 -14.12
C MET A 419 2.19 24.43 -13.52
N ASN A 420 3.42 24.92 -13.40
CA ASN A 420 4.56 24.18 -12.86
C ASN A 420 5.66 25.14 -12.37
N VAL A 421 6.71 24.58 -11.77
CA VAL A 421 7.80 25.34 -11.13
C VAL A 421 8.51 26.31 -12.10
N LEU A 422 8.67 25.96 -13.39
CA LEU A 422 9.25 26.87 -14.39
C LEU A 422 8.41 28.15 -14.56
N ARG A 423 7.08 28.03 -14.54
CA ARG A 423 6.18 29.20 -14.62
C ARG A 423 6.11 29.99 -13.31
N GLU A 424 6.50 29.43 -12.18
CA GLU A 424 6.68 30.19 -10.93
C GLU A 424 8.04 30.90 -10.89
N LEU A 425 9.13 30.25 -11.35
CA LEU A 425 10.44 30.89 -11.56
C LEU A 425 10.34 32.10 -12.50
N GLN A 426 9.67 31.94 -13.65
CA GLN A 426 9.40 33.03 -14.58
C GLN A 426 8.49 34.13 -13.99
N CYS A 427 7.77 33.85 -12.91
CA CYS A 427 7.04 34.87 -12.17
C CYS A 427 7.98 35.65 -11.22
N VAL A 428 8.86 34.98 -10.48
CA VAL A 428 9.88 35.65 -9.66
C VAL A 428 10.78 36.55 -10.50
N ASP A 429 11.28 36.04 -11.63
CA ASP A 429 12.12 36.80 -12.55
C ASP A 429 11.40 38.06 -13.08
N GLN A 430 10.11 37.93 -13.43
CA GLN A 430 9.32 39.08 -13.86
C GLN A 430 9.09 40.09 -12.72
N LEU A 431 8.85 39.61 -11.48
CA LEU A 431 8.71 40.48 -10.31
C LEU A 431 10.03 41.20 -9.98
N ASP A 432 11.17 40.54 -10.09
CA ASP A 432 12.46 41.16 -9.79
C ASP A 432 12.87 42.21 -10.86
N GLU A 433 12.75 41.89 -12.16
CA GLU A 433 13.05 42.84 -13.26
C GLU A 433 12.13 44.09 -13.21
N GLN A 434 10.85 43.91 -12.86
CA GLN A 434 9.82 44.94 -13.09
C GLN A 434 9.31 45.62 -11.82
N HIS A 435 9.52 45.02 -10.64
CA HIS A 435 8.91 45.46 -9.39
C HIS A 435 9.87 45.50 -8.18
N TYR A 436 10.98 44.74 -8.15
CA TYR A 436 11.95 44.79 -7.03
C TYR A 436 13.34 45.35 -7.38
N GLY A 437 13.68 45.48 -8.67
CA GLY A 437 14.85 46.23 -9.14
C GLY A 437 16.14 45.43 -9.27
N ASP A 438 16.06 44.19 -9.79
CA ASP A 438 17.18 43.26 -9.98
C ASP A 438 17.90 42.87 -8.65
N ILE A 439 17.16 42.60 -7.57
CA ILE A 439 17.70 42.31 -6.22
C ILE A 439 17.68 40.82 -5.81
N ILE A 440 17.10 39.93 -6.62
CA ILE A 440 17.05 38.48 -6.40
C ILE A 440 17.92 37.78 -7.47
N PRO A 441 19.20 37.49 -7.18
CA PRO A 441 20.12 36.87 -8.13
C PRO A 441 19.58 35.58 -8.76
N ASP A 442 19.99 35.33 -10.01
CA ASP A 442 19.79 34.05 -10.73
C ASP A 442 20.07 32.80 -9.86
N LEU A 443 21.09 32.87 -8.98
CA LEU A 443 21.41 31.82 -8.01
C LEU A 443 20.29 31.63 -6.99
N ASP A 444 19.85 32.71 -6.33
CA ASP A 444 18.78 32.70 -5.32
C ASP A 444 17.48 32.17 -5.94
N GLN A 445 17.09 32.66 -7.13
CA GLN A 445 15.90 32.18 -7.83
C GLN A 445 15.94 30.66 -8.09
N TRP A 446 17.09 30.13 -8.53
CA TRP A 446 17.27 28.70 -8.76
C TRP A 446 17.32 27.88 -7.45
N LEU A 447 17.91 28.42 -6.38
CA LEU A 447 17.92 27.78 -5.05
C LEU A 447 16.51 27.68 -4.46
N MET A 448 15.66 28.70 -4.64
CA MET A 448 14.24 28.69 -4.24
C MET A 448 13.45 27.50 -4.84
N ALA A 449 13.89 26.95 -5.98
CA ALA A 449 13.28 25.80 -6.66
C ALA A 449 14.08 24.49 -6.53
N THR A 450 15.21 24.50 -5.81
CA THR A 450 16.10 23.34 -5.62
C THR A 450 16.51 23.16 -4.15
N TYR A 451 17.63 23.74 -3.71
CA TYR A 451 18.17 23.51 -2.36
C TYR A 451 17.30 24.12 -1.24
N TRP A 452 16.90 25.39 -1.36
CA TRP A 452 16.02 26.03 -0.37
C TRP A 452 14.61 25.42 -0.37
N ALA A 453 14.15 24.91 -1.52
CA ALA A 453 12.97 24.07 -1.58
C ALA A 453 13.14 22.76 -0.79
N ALA A 454 14.28 22.08 -0.89
CA ALA A 454 14.58 20.90 -0.08
C ALA A 454 14.65 21.20 1.43
N ILE A 455 15.23 22.35 1.82
CA ILE A 455 15.28 22.80 3.23
C ILE A 455 13.85 22.95 3.78
N SER A 456 12.98 23.63 3.03
CA SER A 456 11.59 23.86 3.43
C SER A 456 10.73 22.59 3.57
N GLN A 457 11.30 21.43 3.30
CA GLN A 457 10.66 20.11 3.35
C GLN A 457 11.46 19.09 4.17
N GLY A 458 12.58 19.49 4.80
CA GLY A 458 13.42 18.61 5.61
C GLY A 458 14.11 17.50 4.81
N ALA A 459 14.49 17.79 3.56
CA ALA A 459 15.05 16.81 2.62
C ALA A 459 16.36 17.26 1.95
N ASP A 460 16.98 18.35 2.44
CA ASP A 460 18.17 18.96 1.86
C ASP A 460 19.48 18.19 2.12
N ASP A 461 19.44 17.25 3.06
CA ASP A 461 20.47 16.25 3.31
C ASP A 461 20.56 15.19 2.20
N GLN A 462 19.48 14.99 1.43
CA GLN A 462 19.33 13.92 0.43
C GLN A 462 19.05 14.42 -0.99
N ILE A 463 18.34 15.54 -1.18
CA ILE A 463 18.00 16.11 -2.50
C ILE A 463 18.26 17.63 -2.57
N GLY A 464 17.98 18.25 -3.71
CA GLY A 464 18.14 19.71 -3.91
C GLY A 464 19.55 20.19 -4.27
N LEU A 465 20.59 19.35 -4.16
CA LEU A 465 21.97 19.66 -4.59
C LEU A 465 22.60 18.53 -5.43
N LEU A 466 23.51 18.91 -6.34
CA LEU A 466 24.43 17.98 -6.99
C LEU A 466 25.70 17.85 -6.15
N ARG A 467 25.66 16.92 -5.20
CA ARG A 467 26.71 16.63 -4.21
C ARG A 467 26.86 15.11 -4.07
N ALA A 468 28.03 14.62 -3.64
CA ALA A 468 28.20 13.19 -3.37
C ALA A 468 27.46 12.79 -2.08
N GLY A 469 26.82 11.63 -2.07
CA GLY A 469 25.91 11.20 -0.99
C GLY A 469 24.43 11.49 -1.31
N HIS A 470 24.14 12.62 -1.96
CA HIS A 470 22.79 12.97 -2.40
C HIS A 470 22.21 11.96 -3.41
N VAL A 471 20.90 11.83 -3.41
CA VAL A 471 20.12 11.03 -4.36
C VAL A 471 20.16 11.69 -5.73
N ALA A 472 20.31 10.90 -6.79
CA ALA A 472 20.40 11.39 -8.17
C ALA A 472 19.03 11.77 -8.78
N ASP A 473 18.33 12.66 -8.08
CA ASP A 473 17.20 13.43 -8.59
C ASP A 473 17.76 14.62 -9.40
N ILE A 474 17.75 14.52 -10.72
CA ILE A 474 18.55 15.38 -11.64
C ILE A 474 17.71 15.79 -12.85
N ALA A 475 17.73 17.08 -13.20
CA ALA A 475 17.16 17.61 -14.42
C ALA A 475 18.24 18.16 -15.37
N ILE A 476 18.05 18.01 -16.68
CA ILE A 476 18.94 18.55 -17.72
C ILE A 476 18.13 19.40 -18.70
N PHE A 477 18.59 20.62 -18.96
CA PHE A 477 17.93 21.62 -19.80
C PHE A 477 18.77 22.00 -21.04
N ASP A 478 18.12 22.47 -22.12
CA ASP A 478 18.79 22.93 -23.36
C ASP A 478 19.47 24.30 -23.18
N GLY A 479 20.75 24.28 -22.80
CA GLY A 479 21.59 25.48 -22.69
C GLY A 479 22.14 26.01 -24.04
N SER A 480 21.34 25.96 -25.12
CA SER A 480 21.77 26.41 -26.46
C SER A 480 21.32 27.83 -26.85
N SER A 481 20.32 28.39 -26.17
CA SER A 481 20.03 29.83 -26.20
C SER A 481 20.74 30.54 -25.05
N ASP A 482 20.49 30.05 -23.83
CA ASP A 482 20.87 30.65 -22.55
C ASP A 482 21.67 29.64 -21.71
N THR A 483 22.31 30.05 -20.62
CA THR A 483 23.29 29.19 -19.92
C THR A 483 23.29 29.45 -18.41
N ARG A 484 23.86 28.51 -17.63
CA ARG A 484 23.82 28.53 -16.16
C ARG A 484 22.37 28.48 -15.66
N TYR A 485 22.07 29.11 -14.53
CA TYR A 485 20.74 29.21 -13.93
C TYR A 485 19.66 29.72 -14.91
N ARG A 486 19.98 30.67 -15.82
CA ARG A 486 19.06 31.13 -16.88
C ARG A 486 18.53 30.01 -17.77
N ALA A 487 19.31 28.96 -18.02
CA ALA A 487 18.83 27.80 -18.80
C ALA A 487 17.75 26.97 -18.08
N ILE A 488 17.41 27.32 -16.83
CA ILE A 488 16.28 26.80 -16.06
C ILE A 488 15.21 27.90 -15.90
N ILE A 489 15.61 29.12 -15.53
CA ILE A 489 14.68 30.25 -15.30
C ILE A 489 13.92 30.60 -16.60
N ASP A 490 14.60 30.69 -17.74
CA ASP A 490 13.97 31.01 -19.05
C ASP A 490 13.29 29.80 -19.73
N ALA A 491 13.33 28.60 -19.15
CA ALA A 491 12.99 27.36 -19.85
C ALA A 491 11.48 27.15 -20.09
N ASP A 492 11.11 26.69 -21.28
CA ASP A 492 9.81 26.09 -21.57
C ASP A 492 9.89 24.54 -21.46
N VAL A 493 8.75 23.86 -21.45
CA VAL A 493 8.68 22.37 -21.40
C VAL A 493 9.35 21.68 -22.60
N GLU A 494 9.61 22.40 -23.70
CA GLU A 494 10.40 21.88 -24.81
C GLU A 494 11.89 21.70 -24.46
N ASP A 495 12.42 22.48 -23.52
CA ASP A 495 13.85 22.57 -23.22
C ASP A 495 14.32 21.54 -22.17
N VAL A 496 13.39 20.93 -21.41
CA VAL A 496 13.66 19.84 -20.45
C VAL A 496 14.13 18.58 -21.19
N ALA A 497 15.43 18.39 -21.33
CA ALA A 497 16.06 17.34 -22.12
C ALA A 497 16.03 15.96 -21.44
N LEU A 498 16.11 15.93 -20.10
CA LEU A 498 16.07 14.72 -19.27
C LEU A 498 15.66 15.05 -17.83
N VAL A 499 14.90 14.17 -17.19
CA VAL A 499 14.61 14.15 -15.75
C VAL A 499 14.87 12.74 -15.22
N LEU A 500 15.67 12.64 -14.15
CA LEU A 500 16.00 11.44 -13.40
C LEU A 500 15.44 11.53 -11.98
N ARG A 501 14.93 10.43 -11.43
CA ARG A 501 14.62 10.26 -10.00
C ARG A 501 15.40 9.05 -9.48
N GLY A 502 16.26 9.25 -8.48
CA GLY A 502 17.20 8.22 -8.03
C GLY A 502 18.06 7.62 -9.16
N GLY A 503 18.46 8.45 -10.13
CA GLY A 503 19.20 8.03 -11.32
C GLY A 503 18.34 7.36 -12.42
N HIS A 504 17.10 6.99 -12.15
CA HIS A 504 16.22 6.35 -13.13
C HIS A 504 15.48 7.39 -13.99
N PRO A 505 15.46 7.25 -15.34
CA PRO A 505 14.88 8.26 -16.22
C PRO A 505 13.36 8.23 -16.22
N LEU A 506 12.72 9.35 -15.89
CA LEU A 506 11.26 9.51 -15.87
C LEU A 506 10.71 10.23 -17.11
N HIS A 507 11.41 11.26 -17.59
CA HIS A 507 10.98 12.10 -18.70
C HIS A 507 12.19 12.63 -19.49
N GLY A 508 12.03 12.93 -20.78
CA GLY A 508 13.03 13.63 -21.58
C GLY A 508 12.88 13.45 -23.08
N ASN A 509 13.87 13.92 -23.85
CA ASN A 509 13.93 13.70 -25.29
C ASN A 509 13.91 12.20 -25.63
N ALA A 510 13.10 11.79 -26.60
CA ALA A 510 12.86 10.38 -26.91
C ALA A 510 14.17 9.61 -27.23
N ALA A 511 15.13 10.25 -27.91
CA ALA A 511 16.43 9.65 -28.23
C ALA A 511 17.35 9.46 -27.01
N VAL A 512 17.13 10.20 -25.91
CA VAL A 512 17.84 10.05 -24.64
C VAL A 512 17.22 8.92 -23.84
N ILE A 513 15.89 8.91 -23.70
CA ILE A 513 15.14 7.86 -22.99
C ILE A 513 15.32 6.49 -23.67
N GLU A 514 15.27 6.41 -25.01
CA GLU A 514 15.59 5.19 -25.78
C GLU A 514 17.06 4.75 -25.69
N GLY A 515 17.94 5.60 -25.15
CA GLY A 515 19.35 5.27 -24.88
C GLY A 515 19.60 4.81 -23.45
N LEU A 516 18.80 5.25 -22.47
CA LEU A 516 18.93 4.93 -21.05
C LEU A 516 18.06 3.73 -20.64
N VAL A 517 16.82 3.66 -21.11
CA VAL A 517 15.87 2.61 -20.70
C VAL A 517 16.16 1.30 -21.45
N PRO A 518 16.23 0.15 -20.77
CA PRO A 518 16.40 -1.13 -21.42
C PRO A 518 15.33 -1.43 -22.48
N ALA A 519 15.74 -2.03 -23.59
CA ALA A 519 14.86 -2.28 -24.75
C ALA A 519 13.74 -3.33 -24.51
N GLY A 520 13.57 -3.83 -23.28
CA GLY A 520 12.42 -4.62 -22.83
C GLY A 520 11.40 -3.82 -22.00
N GLU A 521 11.80 -2.67 -21.46
CA GLU A 521 10.99 -1.79 -20.60
C GLU A 521 10.51 -0.52 -21.33
N ILE A 522 11.15 -0.17 -22.45
CA ILE A 522 10.85 1.02 -23.27
C ILE A 522 9.39 1.08 -23.81
N ASP A 523 8.65 -0.02 -23.78
CA ASP A 523 7.22 -0.04 -24.10
C ASP A 523 6.35 0.55 -22.96
N GLY A 524 6.85 0.56 -21.71
CA GLY A 524 6.26 1.27 -20.56
C GLY A 524 6.71 2.74 -20.43
N CYS A 525 7.39 3.28 -21.46
CA CYS A 525 7.71 4.71 -21.55
C CYS A 525 7.09 5.35 -22.79
N GLU A 526 5.92 5.96 -22.65
CA GLU A 526 5.06 6.40 -23.74
C GLU A 526 5.69 7.55 -24.58
N PRO A 527 5.55 7.53 -25.91
CA PRO A 527 5.99 8.64 -26.77
C PRO A 527 5.00 9.81 -26.74
N LEU A 528 5.49 11.02 -26.48
CA LEU A 528 4.69 12.24 -26.38
C LEU A 528 5.39 13.40 -27.13
N THR A 529 4.72 13.98 -28.13
CA THR A 529 5.28 15.11 -28.89
C THR A 529 4.97 16.44 -28.18
N MET A 530 5.86 16.89 -27.29
CA MET A 530 5.75 18.21 -26.66
C MET A 530 6.30 19.28 -27.58
N CYS A 531 5.44 20.22 -27.98
CA CYS A 531 5.86 21.46 -28.61
C CYS A 531 6.86 21.30 -29.78
N LYS A 532 6.69 20.27 -30.62
CA LYS A 532 7.54 19.91 -31.79
C LYS A 532 8.84 19.14 -31.46
N VAL A 533 9.16 18.92 -30.19
CA VAL A 533 10.17 17.95 -29.71
C VAL A 533 9.47 16.60 -29.51
N GLU A 534 10.14 15.51 -29.89
CA GLU A 534 9.64 14.16 -29.58
C GLU A 534 10.21 13.75 -28.22
N LYS A 535 9.35 13.63 -27.20
CA LYS A 535 9.71 13.23 -25.84
C LYS A 535 9.25 11.79 -25.56
N ARG A 536 9.74 11.22 -24.46
CA ARG A 536 9.10 10.10 -23.76
C ARG A 536 8.87 10.46 -22.29
N VAL A 537 7.94 9.77 -21.66
CA VAL A 537 7.64 9.77 -20.22
C VAL A 537 7.55 8.29 -19.81
N CYS A 538 7.81 7.91 -18.57
CA CYS A 538 7.74 6.52 -18.12
C CYS A 538 6.54 6.22 -17.20
N ALA A 539 5.34 6.71 -17.56
CA ALA A 539 4.17 6.67 -16.68
C ALA A 539 3.73 5.24 -16.35
N SER A 540 3.57 4.39 -17.36
CA SER A 540 3.19 2.98 -17.17
C SER A 540 4.27 2.13 -16.49
N ARG A 541 5.55 2.56 -16.50
CA ARG A 541 6.65 1.82 -15.86
C ARG A 541 6.74 2.16 -14.37
N ASP A 542 6.75 3.45 -14.02
CA ASP A 542 7.05 3.92 -12.67
C ASP A 542 5.79 4.10 -11.80
N ALA A 543 4.64 4.42 -12.42
CA ALA A 543 3.36 4.67 -11.71
C ALA A 543 2.20 3.75 -12.18
N GLY A 544 2.50 2.71 -12.97
CA GLY A 544 1.57 1.65 -13.35
C GLY A 544 0.42 2.02 -14.31
N LEU A 545 0.21 3.30 -14.62
CA LEU A 545 -0.83 3.80 -15.52
C LEU A 545 -0.21 4.55 -16.72
N ASP A 546 -0.67 4.23 -17.93
CA ASP A 546 -0.20 4.96 -19.13
C ASP A 546 -0.84 6.36 -19.24
N ILE A 547 -0.15 7.28 -19.92
CA ILE A 547 -0.61 8.68 -20.08
C ILE A 547 -2.02 8.75 -20.71
N ALA A 548 -2.35 7.82 -21.60
CA ALA A 548 -3.66 7.80 -22.25
C ALA A 548 -4.79 7.44 -21.27
N THR A 549 -4.50 6.56 -20.31
CA THR A 549 -5.39 6.18 -19.22
C THR A 549 -5.56 7.34 -18.25
N ILE A 550 -4.46 7.94 -17.80
CA ILE A 550 -4.43 9.12 -16.91
C ILE A 550 -5.27 10.27 -17.52
N GLN A 551 -5.00 10.64 -18.77
CA GLN A 551 -5.76 11.68 -19.49
C GLN A 551 -7.23 11.32 -19.74
N SER A 552 -7.61 10.05 -19.69
CA SER A 552 -9.00 9.60 -19.90
C SER A 552 -9.83 9.51 -18.62
N ALA A 553 -9.18 9.53 -17.45
CA ALA A 553 -9.82 9.43 -16.14
C ALA A 553 -10.18 10.79 -15.52
N VAL A 554 -9.56 11.89 -15.98
CA VAL A 554 -9.87 13.26 -15.57
C VAL A 554 -11.02 13.86 -16.41
N ASP A 555 -11.56 15.01 -16.00
CA ASP A 555 -12.63 15.67 -16.76
C ASP A 555 -12.09 16.25 -18.08
N ALA A 556 -12.90 16.23 -19.14
CA ALA A 556 -12.54 16.81 -20.44
C ALA A 556 -12.47 18.36 -20.44
N GLN A 557 -12.70 18.98 -19.29
CA GLN A 557 -12.49 20.40 -19.00
C GLN A 557 -11.37 20.65 -17.96
N SER A 558 -10.60 19.64 -17.56
CA SER A 558 -9.40 19.83 -16.74
C SER A 558 -8.36 20.70 -17.46
N TYR A 559 -7.50 21.38 -16.71
CA TYR A 559 -6.42 22.19 -17.29
C TYR A 559 -5.42 21.29 -18.06
N ASP A 560 -4.92 21.73 -19.22
CA ASP A 560 -4.07 20.87 -20.08
C ASP A 560 -2.75 20.47 -19.37
N LEU A 561 -2.14 19.34 -19.74
CA LEU A 561 -0.88 18.89 -19.13
C LEU A 561 0.33 19.82 -19.41
N PHE A 562 0.31 20.54 -20.52
CA PHE A 562 1.35 21.49 -20.89
C PHE A 562 0.86 22.46 -21.97
N PHE A 563 1.51 23.63 -22.05
CA PHE A 563 1.40 24.56 -23.17
C PHE A 563 2.77 24.74 -23.85
N CYS A 564 2.84 25.59 -24.88
CA CYS A 564 4.06 25.84 -25.64
C CYS A 564 4.24 27.36 -25.74
N GLY A 565 5.08 27.92 -24.86
CA GLY A 565 4.93 29.29 -24.36
C GLY A 565 3.65 29.45 -23.52
N ASP A 566 3.37 30.71 -23.16
CA ASP A 566 2.35 31.13 -22.18
C ASP A 566 1.08 30.26 -22.10
N PRO A 567 0.81 29.65 -20.92
CA PRO A 567 -0.41 28.91 -20.65
C PRO A 567 -1.71 29.69 -20.89
N ILE A 568 -2.76 28.98 -21.35
CA ILE A 568 -4.03 29.64 -21.68
C ILE A 568 -4.74 30.06 -20.39
N GLY A 569 -4.89 31.37 -20.21
CA GLY A 569 -5.53 31.92 -19.02
C GLY A 569 -4.63 31.93 -17.79
N GLU A 570 -3.31 31.85 -17.97
CA GLU A 570 -2.37 31.89 -16.85
C GLU A 570 -2.64 33.08 -15.90
N PRO A 571 -2.75 32.84 -14.58
CA PRO A 571 -2.94 33.89 -13.58
C PRO A 571 -1.85 34.98 -13.61
N SER A 572 -2.21 36.20 -13.22
CA SER A 572 -1.33 37.37 -13.40
C SER A 572 -0.18 37.38 -12.39
N CYS A 573 1.05 37.34 -12.88
CA CYS A 573 2.23 37.62 -12.05
C CYS A 573 2.43 39.13 -11.76
N SER A 574 1.92 40.02 -12.62
CA SER A 574 2.04 41.48 -12.40
C SER A 574 0.94 41.99 -11.44
N PRO A 575 1.29 42.71 -10.36
CA PRO A 575 0.32 43.23 -9.38
C PRO A 575 -0.53 44.43 -9.87
N LEU A 576 -0.23 44.98 -11.06
CA LEU A 576 -0.89 46.14 -11.64
C LEU A 576 -2.35 45.90 -12.08
N ARG A 577 -3.31 46.02 -11.14
CA ARG A 577 -4.75 45.86 -11.43
C ARG A 577 -5.42 47.14 -11.96
N PRO A 578 -6.31 47.07 -12.99
CA PRO A 578 -6.95 48.24 -13.59
C PRO A 578 -7.79 49.12 -12.62
N MET A 579 -7.21 50.25 -12.22
CA MET A 579 -7.73 51.24 -11.26
C MET A 579 -7.62 50.88 -9.76
N GLU A 580 -6.86 49.85 -9.39
CA GLU A 580 -6.39 49.66 -8.01
C GLU A 580 -5.29 50.69 -7.70
N PHE A 581 -4.26 50.71 -8.57
CA PHE A 581 -3.13 51.64 -8.58
C PHE A 581 -3.22 52.59 -9.79
N PRO A 582 -4.13 53.59 -9.78
CA PRO A 582 -4.35 54.47 -10.93
C PRO A 582 -3.31 55.60 -11.03
N ALA A 583 -2.14 55.28 -11.58
CA ALA A 583 -1.02 56.18 -11.90
C ALA A 583 -1.48 57.62 -12.21
N ARG A 584 -1.13 58.56 -11.32
CA ARG A 584 -1.84 59.85 -11.19
C ARG A 584 -1.56 60.83 -12.33
N ASP A 585 -2.43 60.85 -13.35
CA ASP A 585 -2.58 61.97 -14.32
C ASP A 585 -1.26 62.36 -15.06
N GLY A 586 -0.25 61.46 -15.09
CA GLY A 586 1.06 61.66 -15.69
C GLY A 586 2.17 62.17 -14.74
N VAL A 587 2.20 61.67 -13.50
CA VAL A 587 3.39 61.64 -12.64
C VAL A 587 4.21 60.36 -12.96
N GLU A 588 5.45 60.29 -12.48
CA GLU A 588 6.32 59.10 -12.52
C GLU A 588 5.98 58.21 -11.31
N ASP A 589 6.05 56.90 -11.51
CA ASP A 589 5.48 55.80 -10.71
C ASP A 589 6.21 54.56 -11.26
N ALA A 590 7.36 54.25 -10.65
CA ALA A 590 8.45 53.51 -11.31
C ALA A 590 8.34 51.99 -11.21
N ASP A 591 7.92 51.49 -10.04
CA ASP A 591 7.67 50.07 -9.73
C ASP A 591 6.18 49.69 -9.83
N GLY A 592 5.28 50.67 -9.88
CA GLY A 592 3.85 50.44 -10.03
C GLY A 592 3.05 50.24 -8.74
N ASP A 593 3.58 50.59 -7.57
CA ASP A 593 2.85 50.51 -6.28
C ASP A 593 1.61 51.45 -6.23
N GLY A 594 1.53 52.43 -7.14
CA GLY A 594 0.41 53.37 -7.26
C GLY A 594 0.53 54.66 -6.44
N ILE A 595 1.67 54.86 -5.78
CA ILE A 595 2.11 56.12 -5.19
C ILE A 595 2.83 56.91 -6.30
N ALA A 596 4.03 57.42 -6.09
CA ALA A 596 4.79 58.23 -7.05
C ALA A 596 6.13 58.65 -6.44
N ASP A 597 7.22 58.59 -7.22
CA ASP A 597 8.62 58.71 -6.77
C ASP A 597 8.98 59.96 -5.91
N ASP A 598 8.12 60.99 -5.92
CA ASP A 598 8.27 62.29 -5.22
C ASP A 598 7.54 62.31 -3.84
N ASP A 599 6.68 61.32 -3.55
CA ASP A 599 5.78 61.18 -2.38
C ASP A 599 5.94 59.79 -1.67
N ASP A 600 6.93 58.98 -2.06
CA ASP A 600 7.08 57.52 -1.86
C ASP A 600 8.37 57.17 -1.08
N ASN A 601 8.34 56.12 -0.22
CA ASN A 601 9.50 55.68 0.59
C ASN A 601 10.34 54.52 -0.01
N CYS A 602 9.86 53.84 -1.07
CA CYS A 602 10.67 52.90 -1.85
C CYS A 602 10.51 53.09 -3.38
N PRO A 603 10.98 54.21 -3.99
CA PRO A 603 10.71 54.57 -5.41
C PRO A 603 11.27 53.66 -6.54
N SER A 604 11.56 52.40 -6.25
CA SER A 604 11.94 51.36 -7.22
C SER A 604 11.76 49.95 -6.66
N VAL A 605 11.00 49.75 -5.57
CA VAL A 605 10.77 48.46 -4.92
C VAL A 605 9.35 48.40 -4.38
N PHE A 606 8.48 47.72 -5.13
CA PHE A 606 7.02 47.67 -4.96
C PHE A 606 6.58 47.32 -3.52
N ASN A 607 6.15 48.32 -2.75
CA ASN A 607 5.74 48.17 -1.34
C ASN A 607 4.37 48.82 -1.01
N PRO A 608 3.31 48.53 -1.79
CA PRO A 608 2.03 49.24 -1.71
C PRO A 608 1.33 49.11 -0.35
N ILE A 609 0.61 50.17 0.03
CA ILE A 609 -0.18 50.25 1.29
C ILE A 609 -1.20 49.10 1.39
N ARG A 610 -0.93 48.12 2.27
CA ARG A 610 -1.84 47.00 2.50
C ARG A 610 -2.92 47.38 3.53
N PRO A 611 -4.09 46.70 3.54
CA PRO A 611 -5.10 46.83 4.60
C PRO A 611 -4.66 46.53 6.06
N LEU A 612 -3.39 46.17 6.32
CA LEU A 612 -2.79 46.17 7.67
C LEU A 612 -1.96 47.41 8.03
N ASP A 613 -1.49 48.20 7.06
CA ASP A 613 -0.48 49.26 7.26
C ASP A 613 -1.10 50.64 7.64
N ASP A 614 -2.31 50.65 8.21
CA ASP A 614 -3.00 51.81 8.84
C ASP A 614 -3.04 53.13 8.01
N ASP A 615 -3.17 53.02 6.67
CA ASP A 615 -3.14 54.07 5.63
C ASP A 615 -1.73 54.67 5.29
N ALA A 616 -0.62 53.94 5.47
CA ALA A 616 0.75 54.33 5.08
C ALA A 616 1.57 53.18 4.44
N GLN A 617 2.69 53.48 3.77
CA GLN A 617 3.71 52.46 3.42
C GLN A 617 4.39 51.95 4.69
N ALA A 618 4.96 50.74 4.64
CA ALA A 618 5.73 50.17 5.74
C ALA A 618 7.04 50.95 5.95
N ASP A 619 7.34 51.27 7.20
CA ASP A 619 8.50 52.01 7.74
C ASP A 619 8.51 51.71 9.25
N ALA A 620 9.13 50.59 9.63
CA ALA A 620 9.02 50.02 10.98
C ALA A 620 9.95 50.70 12.02
N ASP A 621 11.06 51.28 11.59
CA ASP A 621 12.03 51.95 12.47
C ASP A 621 11.86 53.48 12.54
N GLY A 622 11.32 54.11 11.49
CA GLY A 622 11.03 55.53 11.38
C GLY A 622 12.13 56.40 10.75
N ASP A 623 12.96 55.87 9.85
CA ASP A 623 14.10 56.58 9.23
C ASP A 623 13.76 57.40 7.95
N ASP A 624 12.53 57.26 7.41
CA ASP A 624 12.01 57.75 6.12
C ASP A 624 12.33 56.85 4.88
N ILE A 625 12.97 55.68 5.02
CA ILE A 625 13.03 54.57 4.02
C ILE A 625 11.90 53.55 4.32
N GLY A 626 11.48 52.73 3.35
CA GLY A 626 10.48 51.68 3.57
C GLY A 626 11.05 50.27 3.75
N ASP A 627 10.37 49.42 4.53
CA ASP A 627 10.83 48.09 4.94
C ASP A 627 11.41 47.26 3.76
N SER A 628 10.68 47.18 2.64
CA SER A 628 11.04 46.40 1.44
C SER A 628 12.32 46.87 0.73
N CYS A 629 12.72 48.14 0.88
CA CYS A 629 13.93 48.67 0.25
C CYS A 629 15.04 49.01 1.25
N ASP A 630 14.80 48.86 2.55
CA ASP A 630 15.84 48.96 3.56
C ASP A 630 16.59 47.63 3.75
N LEU A 631 17.90 47.73 3.88
CA LEU A 631 18.78 46.62 4.26
C LEU A 631 18.68 46.29 5.75
N CYS A 632 18.15 47.22 6.56
CA CYS A 632 18.20 47.20 8.01
C CYS A 632 16.84 47.50 8.70
N PRO A 633 15.69 46.91 8.26
CA PRO A 633 14.31 47.42 8.47
C PRO A 633 13.77 47.46 9.91
N LEU A 634 14.64 47.46 10.93
CA LEU A 634 14.35 47.58 12.35
C LEU A 634 15.38 48.48 13.12
N ASP A 635 16.35 49.15 12.47
CA ASP A 635 17.59 49.64 13.16
C ASP A 635 18.26 50.98 12.67
N ASP A 636 17.52 52.10 12.55
CA ASP A 636 17.94 53.53 12.32
C ASP A 636 19.09 53.69 11.29
N GLY A 637 18.85 53.17 10.08
CA GLY A 637 19.54 53.48 8.81
C GLY A 637 20.75 52.62 8.39
N GLU A 638 20.73 52.16 7.11
CA GLU A 638 21.75 51.61 6.16
C GLU A 638 23.05 50.90 6.66
N SER A 639 23.28 50.69 7.96
CA SER A 639 24.62 50.45 8.53
C SER A 639 24.79 49.12 9.26
N CYS A 640 23.80 48.24 9.14
CA CYS A 640 23.85 46.85 9.56
C CYS A 640 24.66 45.98 8.57
N THR A 641 24.52 44.67 8.67
CA THR A 641 24.95 43.69 7.67
C THR A 641 23.91 42.58 7.69
N PRO A 642 23.17 42.32 6.59
CA PRO A 642 22.20 41.23 6.54
C PRO A 642 22.84 39.88 6.92
N PRO A 643 22.06 38.92 7.45
CA PRO A 643 22.53 37.55 7.62
C PRO A 643 22.92 36.91 6.29
N SER A 644 23.78 35.89 6.34
CA SER A 644 24.03 35.04 5.17
C SER A 644 22.79 34.21 4.84
N LEU A 645 22.49 34.05 3.56
CA LEU A 645 21.48 33.11 3.04
C LEU A 645 22.11 31.79 2.59
N TYR A 646 23.43 31.65 2.78
CA TYR A 646 24.25 30.52 2.32
C TYR A 646 25.16 29.95 3.44
N ASP A 647 24.98 30.40 4.68
CA ASP A 647 25.62 29.93 5.92
C ASP A 647 24.52 29.96 6.98
N ARG A 648 23.66 28.94 6.94
CA ARG A 648 22.43 28.84 7.75
C ARG A 648 22.74 28.73 9.24
N ASP A 649 23.84 28.08 9.59
CA ASP A 649 24.19 27.82 10.98
C ASP A 649 25.06 28.91 11.64
N GLY A 650 25.85 29.65 10.85
CA GLY A 650 26.61 30.84 11.24
C GLY A 650 28.06 30.56 11.67
N ASP A 651 28.80 29.70 10.96
CA ASP A 651 30.13 29.22 11.37
C ASP A 651 31.33 29.66 10.52
N ASP A 652 31.11 30.47 9.48
CA ASP A 652 32.05 30.88 8.41
C ASP A 652 32.30 29.81 7.30
N VAL A 653 31.58 28.69 7.26
CA VAL A 653 31.46 27.77 6.10
C VAL A 653 30.14 28.02 5.35
N VAL A 654 30.07 27.73 4.04
CA VAL A 654 28.82 27.86 3.26
C VAL A 654 28.15 26.50 3.05
N ASP A 655 26.82 26.44 3.17
CA ASP A 655 26.00 25.22 3.17
C ASP A 655 26.37 24.22 2.04
N PHE A 656 26.70 24.75 0.85
CA PHE A 656 27.07 23.97 -0.34
C PHE A 656 28.40 23.20 -0.22
N ASP A 657 29.33 23.68 0.62
CA ASP A 657 30.62 23.05 0.95
C ASP A 657 30.64 22.43 2.36
N ASP A 658 29.54 22.55 3.12
CA ASP A 658 29.45 22.20 4.54
C ASP A 658 28.96 20.76 4.78
N ASN A 659 29.63 19.96 5.61
CA ASN A 659 29.16 18.65 6.05
C ASN A 659 28.17 18.64 7.24
N CYS A 660 27.80 19.79 7.81
CA CYS A 660 26.73 19.96 8.80
C CYS A 660 26.00 21.32 8.71
N ALA A 661 25.35 21.67 7.60
CA ALA A 661 24.73 22.99 7.33
C ALA A 661 23.61 23.50 8.28
N ASP A 662 23.41 22.87 9.45
CA ASP A 662 22.54 23.29 10.55
C ASP A 662 23.26 23.33 11.93
N ALA A 663 24.49 22.83 12.04
CA ALA A 663 25.08 22.33 13.29
C ALA A 663 26.59 22.63 13.50
N SER A 664 26.97 23.89 13.29
CA SER A 664 28.21 24.61 13.59
C SER A 664 29.41 23.74 13.94
N ASN A 665 30.24 23.46 12.92
CA ASN A 665 31.36 22.54 13.03
C ASN A 665 32.72 23.12 12.57
N ALA A 666 32.73 24.16 11.70
CA ALA A 666 33.74 25.09 11.15
C ALA A 666 35.13 24.56 10.72
N GLY A 667 35.59 23.49 11.34
CA GLY A 667 36.76 22.71 10.97
C GLY A 667 36.43 21.49 10.13
N GLN A 668 35.15 21.25 9.79
CA GLN A 668 34.69 20.20 8.86
C GLN A 668 35.31 18.84 9.22
N GLN A 669 34.96 18.33 10.41
CA GLN A 669 35.38 16.99 10.83
C GLN A 669 34.37 15.98 10.29
N ASP A 670 34.92 14.88 9.78
CA ASP A 670 34.26 13.69 9.24
C ASP A 670 35.21 12.55 9.66
N GLY A 671 34.69 11.56 10.39
CA GLY A 671 35.47 10.56 11.11
C GLY A 671 35.73 9.26 10.33
N ASP A 672 34.82 8.91 9.42
CA ASP A 672 34.76 7.65 8.68
C ASP A 672 34.75 7.83 7.15
N GLU A 673 34.76 9.08 6.68
CA GLU A 673 34.84 9.53 5.28
C GLU A 673 33.51 9.35 4.49
N ASP A 674 32.35 9.52 5.14
CA ASP A 674 31.00 9.40 4.53
C ASP A 674 30.41 10.70 3.93
N GLY A 675 30.92 11.87 4.34
CA GLY A 675 30.48 13.19 3.85
C GLY A 675 29.48 13.95 4.72
N ILE A 676 29.04 13.35 5.83
CA ILE A 676 28.35 13.98 6.97
C ILE A 676 29.43 14.36 8.01
N GLY A 677 29.16 15.33 8.90
CA GLY A 677 30.15 15.78 9.89
C GLY A 677 29.93 15.30 11.33
N ASP A 678 31.03 15.15 12.09
CA ASP A 678 31.06 14.72 13.51
C ASP A 678 30.05 15.43 14.45
N SER A 679 29.56 16.61 14.07
CA SER A 679 28.63 17.44 14.85
C SER A 679 27.15 17.13 14.61
N CYS A 680 26.80 16.62 13.43
CA CYS A 680 25.43 16.38 12.98
C CYS A 680 25.14 14.90 12.69
N ASP A 681 26.17 14.13 12.33
CA ASP A 681 26.05 12.68 12.19
C ASP A 681 25.66 12.01 13.52
N ALA A 682 24.84 10.97 13.42
CA ALA A 682 24.40 10.18 14.55
C ALA A 682 25.48 9.21 15.06
N CYS A 683 26.48 8.86 14.23
CA CYS A 683 27.32 7.67 14.40
C CYS A 683 28.82 7.85 14.05
N PRO A 684 29.56 8.92 14.48
CA PRO A 684 30.73 9.48 13.75
C PRO A 684 32.07 8.69 13.70
N GLU A 685 32.02 7.37 13.84
CA GLU A 685 33.11 6.44 13.52
C GLU A 685 32.59 5.19 12.75
N LEU A 686 31.42 5.29 12.11
CA LEU A 686 30.72 4.27 11.29
C LEU A 686 29.75 4.92 10.28
N ALA A 687 30.24 5.16 9.07
CA ALA A 687 29.53 5.72 7.91
C ALA A 687 28.08 5.26 7.74
N ASN A 688 27.17 6.20 7.48
CA ASN A 688 25.75 5.95 7.21
C ASN A 688 25.13 6.92 6.20
N GLU A 689 23.94 6.59 5.71
CA GLU A 689 23.18 7.48 4.83
C GLU A 689 22.69 8.73 5.57
N PRO A 690 22.57 9.90 4.90
CA PRO A 690 21.94 11.08 5.48
C PRO A 690 20.53 10.79 6.02
N GLY A 691 20.21 11.38 7.18
CA GLY A 691 18.94 11.17 7.89
C GLY A 691 18.77 9.78 8.53
N ALA A 692 19.71 8.84 8.33
CA ALA A 692 19.60 7.48 8.84
C ALA A 692 19.95 7.36 10.34
N ALA A 693 19.61 6.20 10.90
CA ALA A 693 20.02 5.80 12.24
C ALA A 693 21.11 4.73 12.16
N CYS A 694 22.02 4.69 13.15
CA CYS A 694 23.23 3.86 13.09
C CYS A 694 22.97 2.42 12.61
N PRO A 695 23.73 1.94 11.61
CA PRO A 695 23.80 0.51 11.30
C PRO A 695 24.18 -0.28 12.55
N ALA A 696 23.39 -1.31 12.88
CA ALA A 696 23.60 -2.12 14.07
C ALA A 696 23.36 -3.61 13.78
N GLY A 697 24.34 -4.46 14.14
CA GLY A 697 24.20 -5.90 14.00
C GLY A 697 23.15 -6.46 14.97
N ILE A 698 22.40 -7.49 14.55
CA ILE A 698 21.44 -8.20 15.43
C ILE A 698 22.10 -8.60 16.76
N TYR A 699 23.35 -9.07 16.71
CA TYR A 699 24.12 -9.44 17.91
C TYR A 699 24.28 -8.29 18.92
N GLU A 700 24.47 -7.05 18.46
CA GLU A 700 24.71 -5.87 19.30
C GLU A 700 23.41 -5.32 19.92
N ILE A 701 22.30 -5.49 19.19
CA ILE A 701 20.94 -5.27 19.68
C ILE A 701 20.60 -6.29 20.78
N LYS A 702 20.86 -7.57 20.51
CA LYS A 702 20.48 -8.69 21.39
C LYS A 702 21.40 -8.88 22.61
N ASP A 703 22.67 -8.45 22.56
CA ASP A 703 23.59 -8.48 23.71
C ASP A 703 23.51 -7.22 24.60
N GLY A 704 22.82 -6.17 24.13
CA GLY A 704 22.62 -4.91 24.85
C GLY A 704 23.77 -3.92 24.73
N THR A 705 24.58 -4.04 23.68
CA THR A 705 25.51 -2.99 23.24
C THR A 705 24.75 -1.77 22.71
N VAL A 706 23.69 -2.00 21.92
CA VAL A 706 22.66 -0.99 21.62
C VAL A 706 21.70 -0.87 22.81
N ALA A 707 21.27 0.35 23.13
CA ALA A 707 20.35 0.60 24.24
C ALA A 707 18.87 0.54 23.80
N LEU A 708 17.98 0.16 24.72
CA LEU A 708 16.54 0.25 24.50
C LEU A 708 16.13 1.72 24.29
N GLY A 709 15.34 1.99 23.25
CA GLY A 709 14.95 3.33 22.83
C GLY A 709 15.93 4.01 21.86
N THR A 710 17.01 3.34 21.44
CA THR A 710 17.88 3.80 20.36
C THR A 710 17.26 3.45 19.00
N PRO A 711 17.11 4.43 18.08
CA PRO A 711 16.87 4.15 16.66
C PRO A 711 18.10 3.48 16.04
N VAL A 712 17.90 2.49 15.17
CA VAL A 712 18.96 1.79 14.43
C VAL A 712 18.46 1.35 13.06
N GLN A 713 19.41 1.08 12.16
CA GLN A 713 19.19 0.42 10.88
C GLN A 713 19.78 -1.00 10.96
N VAL A 714 19.00 -2.02 10.58
CA VAL A 714 19.45 -3.42 10.53
C VAL A 714 19.46 -3.85 9.07
N GLU A 715 20.61 -4.28 8.55
CA GLU A 715 20.88 -4.38 7.11
C GLU A 715 21.17 -5.79 6.62
N ASP A 716 20.74 -6.10 5.39
CA ASP A 716 20.99 -7.37 4.66
C ASP A 716 20.63 -8.67 5.42
N VAL A 717 19.70 -8.59 6.38
CA VAL A 717 19.32 -9.72 7.25
C VAL A 717 18.26 -10.61 6.61
N LEU A 718 18.38 -11.93 6.80
CA LEU A 718 17.48 -12.92 6.21
C LEU A 718 16.20 -13.10 7.04
N VAL A 719 15.04 -12.95 6.40
CA VAL A 719 13.72 -13.24 6.97
C VAL A 719 13.53 -14.75 7.08
N THR A 720 13.33 -15.26 8.30
CA THR A 720 13.24 -16.71 8.58
C THR A 720 11.81 -17.19 8.84
N ALA A 721 10.89 -16.30 9.23
CA ALA A 721 9.46 -16.58 9.42
C ALA A 721 8.63 -15.28 9.45
N VAL A 722 7.37 -15.31 9.00
CA VAL A 722 6.47 -14.14 8.91
C VAL A 722 5.13 -14.45 9.55
N ALA A 723 4.61 -13.59 10.43
CA ALA A 723 3.27 -13.71 11.03
C ALA A 723 2.79 -12.39 11.62
N SER A 724 1.59 -11.96 11.22
CA SER A 724 1.03 -10.67 11.63
C SER A 724 0.85 -10.57 13.16
N PRO A 725 1.25 -9.44 13.80
CA PRO A 725 1.96 -8.28 13.25
C PRO A 725 3.49 -8.42 13.36
N GLY A 726 4.18 -8.65 12.24
CA GLY A 726 5.65 -8.70 12.17
C GLY A 726 6.26 -9.93 11.50
N PHE A 727 7.57 -10.07 11.67
CA PHE A 727 8.38 -11.17 11.14
C PHE A 727 9.65 -11.40 11.99
N PHE A 728 10.33 -12.53 11.78
CA PHE A 728 11.64 -12.82 12.37
C PHE A 728 12.73 -12.73 11.31
N VAL A 729 13.85 -12.13 11.70
CA VAL A 729 15.09 -12.09 10.92
C VAL A 729 16.21 -12.80 11.69
N GLN A 730 17.15 -13.40 10.96
CA GLN A 730 18.33 -14.02 11.54
C GLN A 730 19.56 -13.78 10.66
N VAL A 731 20.72 -13.54 11.27
CA VAL A 731 22.01 -13.53 10.53
C VAL A 731 22.28 -14.93 9.98
N HIS A 732 22.57 -15.03 8.68
CA HIS A 732 22.73 -16.32 8.00
C HIS A 732 24.21 -16.79 8.04
N PRO A 733 24.52 -18.10 8.12
CA PRO A 733 25.89 -18.56 8.40
C PRO A 733 26.97 -18.35 7.33
N ASP A 734 26.61 -17.86 6.14
CA ASP A 734 27.57 -17.43 5.10
C ASP A 734 27.87 -15.91 5.15
N ASP A 735 27.20 -15.17 6.05
CA ASP A 735 27.26 -13.71 6.14
C ASP A 735 28.55 -13.26 6.86
N PRO A 736 29.13 -12.09 6.53
CA PRO A 736 30.49 -11.73 6.95
C PRO A 736 30.64 -11.41 8.44
N ASP A 737 29.55 -11.06 9.11
CA ASP A 737 29.44 -10.72 10.53
C ASP A 737 29.05 -11.91 11.43
N TYR A 738 28.60 -13.04 10.85
CA TYR A 738 28.09 -14.20 11.59
C TYR A 738 29.10 -14.76 12.61
N VAL A 739 28.87 -14.50 13.91
CA VAL A 739 29.73 -14.98 15.01
C VAL A 739 29.27 -16.32 15.61
N GLY A 740 28.04 -16.75 15.33
CA GLY A 740 27.43 -17.98 15.87
C GLY A 740 25.91 -17.89 15.94
N PRO A 741 25.19 -18.97 16.28
CA PRO A 741 23.73 -18.94 16.40
C PRO A 741 23.28 -18.18 17.66
N GLU A 742 24.09 -18.14 18.72
CA GLU A 742 23.75 -17.40 19.94
C GLU A 742 23.59 -15.90 19.66
N PHE A 743 22.41 -15.35 19.96
CA PHE A 743 21.98 -13.96 19.73
C PHE A 743 21.90 -13.54 18.26
N SER A 744 21.80 -14.49 17.31
CA SER A 744 21.70 -14.19 15.87
C SER A 744 20.31 -13.81 15.35
N GLY A 745 19.26 -13.90 16.18
CA GLY A 745 17.86 -13.73 15.77
C GLY A 745 17.14 -12.56 16.45
N LEU A 746 16.30 -11.85 15.69
CA LEU A 746 15.55 -10.68 16.12
C LEU A 746 14.11 -10.75 15.58
N TYR A 747 13.16 -10.16 16.31
CA TYR A 747 11.80 -9.95 15.85
C TYR A 747 11.63 -8.51 15.38
N VAL A 748 10.97 -8.32 14.24
CA VAL A 748 10.61 -7.02 13.70
C VAL A 748 9.10 -6.86 13.84
N TYR A 749 8.68 -5.94 14.70
CA TYR A 749 7.29 -5.54 14.83
C TYR A 749 6.98 -4.47 13.79
N THR A 750 6.01 -4.75 12.93
CA THR A 750 5.46 -3.81 11.94
C THR A 750 3.96 -4.09 11.75
N ALA A 751 3.21 -3.06 11.36
CA ALA A 751 1.80 -3.19 11.00
C ALA A 751 1.61 -3.87 9.62
N ASP A 752 2.54 -3.62 8.69
CA ASP A 752 2.61 -4.28 7.39
C ASP A 752 3.97 -4.95 7.21
N ALA A 753 3.95 -6.22 6.83
CA ALA A 753 5.12 -7.08 6.68
C ALA A 753 5.13 -7.62 5.25
N ALA A 754 5.35 -6.72 4.29
CA ALA A 754 5.43 -7.00 2.84
C ALA A 754 6.72 -7.76 2.45
N VAL A 755 6.99 -8.86 3.15
CA VAL A 755 8.20 -9.69 3.09
C VAL A 755 7.82 -11.18 3.21
N ALA A 756 8.64 -12.07 2.67
CA ALA A 756 8.48 -13.52 2.73
C ALA A 756 9.68 -14.21 3.41
N PRO A 757 9.51 -15.42 3.99
CA PRO A 757 10.64 -16.24 4.43
C PRO A 757 11.55 -16.58 3.24
N GLY A 758 12.85 -16.25 3.35
CA GLY A 758 13.80 -16.29 2.23
C GLY A 758 14.16 -14.93 1.64
N ASP A 759 13.48 -13.85 2.02
CA ASP A 759 13.85 -12.50 1.62
C ASP A 759 15.00 -11.96 2.49
N ARG A 760 15.93 -11.20 1.90
CA ARG A 760 16.89 -10.35 2.64
C ARG A 760 16.41 -8.92 2.66
N VAL A 761 16.47 -8.30 3.84
CA VAL A 761 15.87 -6.98 4.07
C VAL A 761 16.80 -6.04 4.83
N THR A 762 16.67 -4.75 4.52
CA THR A 762 17.10 -3.66 5.41
C THR A 762 15.88 -3.04 6.07
N VAL A 763 15.94 -2.76 7.38
CA VAL A 763 14.83 -2.18 8.14
C VAL A 763 15.33 -1.19 9.18
N GLY A 764 14.80 0.03 9.14
CA GLY A 764 14.95 1.03 10.20
C GLY A 764 13.92 0.82 11.32
N GLY A 765 14.31 1.06 12.56
CA GLY A 765 13.38 1.03 13.68
C GLY A 765 13.99 1.39 15.03
N VAL A 766 13.17 1.35 16.08
CA VAL A 766 13.61 1.61 17.46
C VAL A 766 13.69 0.29 18.22
N VAL A 767 14.81 0.06 18.91
CA VAL A 767 15.00 -1.15 19.74
C VAL A 767 14.12 -1.08 20.99
N THR A 768 13.28 -2.09 21.24
CA THR A 768 12.36 -2.13 22.39
C THR A 768 12.47 -3.44 23.19
N ASP A 769 11.91 -3.40 24.41
CA ASP A 769 11.61 -4.58 25.25
C ASP A 769 10.09 -4.70 25.34
N PHE A 770 9.53 -5.72 24.70
CA PHE A 770 8.11 -6.04 24.76
C PHE A 770 7.90 -7.33 25.55
N PHE A 771 7.49 -7.18 26.82
CA PHE A 771 7.28 -8.29 27.77
C PHE A 771 8.50 -9.21 28.00
N GLY A 772 9.72 -8.70 27.79
CA GLY A 772 10.98 -9.42 27.91
C GLY A 772 11.55 -9.95 26.60
N GLN A 773 10.81 -9.83 25.49
CA GLN A 773 11.32 -10.08 24.14
C GLN A 773 12.03 -8.81 23.65
N ILE A 774 13.28 -8.93 23.19
CA ILE A 774 13.96 -7.83 22.49
C ILE A 774 13.55 -7.86 21.02
N GLU A 775 12.98 -6.76 20.56
CA GLU A 775 12.44 -6.58 19.20
C GLU A 775 12.82 -5.21 18.62
N LEU A 776 12.70 -5.08 17.30
CA LEU A 776 12.78 -3.83 16.57
C LEU A 776 11.36 -3.38 16.20
N VAL A 777 10.93 -2.22 16.69
CA VAL A 777 9.69 -1.58 16.21
C VAL A 777 10.03 -0.77 14.97
N ALA A 778 9.59 -1.24 13.81
CA ALA A 778 9.89 -0.58 12.53
C ALA A 778 9.27 0.84 12.50
N ASN A 779 10.06 1.82 12.07
CA ASN A 779 9.61 3.19 11.78
C ASN A 779 9.54 3.48 10.27
N SER A 780 9.93 2.50 9.45
CA SER A 780 10.02 2.55 7.99
C SER A 780 9.55 1.20 7.41
N THR A 781 9.10 1.20 6.16
CA THR A 781 8.79 -0.04 5.43
C THR A 781 10.08 -0.84 5.19
N PRO A 782 10.14 -2.14 5.49
CA PRO A 782 11.32 -2.95 5.20
C PRO A 782 11.66 -2.95 3.70
N VAL A 783 12.91 -2.61 3.38
CA VAL A 783 13.41 -2.61 1.99
C VAL A 783 13.91 -4.00 1.65
N VAL A 784 13.25 -4.68 0.70
CA VAL A 784 13.65 -6.02 0.24
C VAL A 784 14.78 -5.90 -0.78
N LEU A 785 15.93 -6.49 -0.45
CA LEU A 785 17.15 -6.46 -1.26
C LEU A 785 17.23 -7.65 -2.24
N SER A 786 16.72 -8.81 -1.83
CA SER A 786 16.63 -10.02 -2.68
C SER A 786 15.66 -11.05 -2.10
N ASN A 787 15.12 -11.91 -2.96
CA ASN A 787 14.10 -12.91 -2.62
C ASN A 787 14.64 -14.33 -2.86
N ASP A 788 13.92 -15.35 -2.37
CA ASP A 788 14.21 -16.79 -2.60
C ASP A 788 15.65 -17.24 -2.16
N ASN A 789 16.19 -16.67 -1.09
CA ASN A 789 17.49 -17.09 -0.52
C ASN A 789 17.40 -18.44 0.24
N ASP A 790 18.55 -19.11 0.41
CA ASP A 790 18.65 -20.34 1.22
C ASP A 790 18.36 -20.06 2.72
N ASP A 791 17.55 -20.92 3.36
CA ASP A 791 17.15 -20.80 4.78
C ASP A 791 18.27 -21.18 5.78
N VAL A 792 18.21 -20.64 6.99
CA VAL A 792 19.19 -20.90 8.05
C VAL A 792 19.15 -22.37 8.52
N PRO A 793 20.29 -23.07 8.64
CA PRO A 793 20.35 -24.38 9.26
C PRO A 793 19.88 -24.35 10.73
N PRO A 794 18.86 -25.14 11.13
CA PRO A 794 18.35 -25.14 12.50
C PRO A 794 19.40 -25.50 13.56
N THR A 795 19.45 -24.72 14.64
CA THR A 795 20.47 -24.82 15.70
C THR A 795 20.15 -25.92 16.71
N PRO A 796 20.96 -27.00 16.84
CA PRO A 796 20.66 -28.09 17.76
C PRO A 796 20.72 -27.70 19.24
N THR A 797 19.60 -27.81 19.95
CA THR A 797 19.45 -27.47 21.36
C THR A 797 18.67 -28.54 22.13
N THR A 798 18.23 -28.25 23.36
CA THR A 798 17.37 -29.16 24.14
C THR A 798 16.29 -28.39 24.88
N VAL A 799 15.15 -29.03 25.16
CA VAL A 799 14.08 -28.49 26.01
C VAL A 799 14.63 -27.82 27.28
N ALA A 800 15.52 -28.50 28.00
CA ALA A 800 16.07 -28.02 29.27
C ALA A 800 17.08 -26.85 29.15
N ALA A 801 17.46 -26.47 27.93
CA ALA A 801 18.33 -25.33 27.64
C ALA A 801 17.53 -24.04 27.41
N ILE A 802 16.37 -24.14 26.73
CA ILE A 802 15.60 -22.96 26.29
C ILE A 802 14.37 -22.62 27.15
N VAL A 803 13.77 -23.54 27.92
CA VAL A 803 12.64 -23.23 28.81
C VAL A 803 12.95 -22.14 29.85
N GLU A 804 11.91 -21.56 30.45
CA GLU A 804 11.96 -20.55 31.54
C GLU A 804 13.15 -20.72 32.53
N GLY A 805 14.13 -19.82 32.44
CA GLY A 805 15.33 -19.82 33.30
C GLY A 805 16.38 -20.88 32.93
N GLY A 806 16.30 -21.41 31.71
CA GLY A 806 17.32 -22.23 31.06
C GLY A 806 18.62 -21.46 30.80
N VAL A 807 19.64 -22.17 30.33
CA VAL A 807 20.98 -21.59 30.10
C VAL A 807 21.08 -20.81 28.80
N ASP A 808 20.32 -21.22 27.78
CA ASP A 808 20.44 -20.73 26.41
C ASP A 808 19.14 -20.01 25.96
N GLN A 809 18.17 -19.84 26.88
CA GLN A 809 16.86 -19.21 26.65
C GLN A 809 16.95 -17.86 25.91
N ALA A 810 17.68 -16.90 26.47
CA ALA A 810 17.85 -15.57 25.86
C ALA A 810 18.84 -15.60 24.68
N ALA A 811 19.71 -16.61 24.62
CA ALA A 811 20.71 -16.75 23.55
C ALA A 811 20.12 -17.33 22.26
N LEU A 812 18.98 -18.02 22.33
CA LEU A 812 18.31 -18.59 21.16
C LEU A 812 16.94 -17.95 20.88
N GLU A 813 16.62 -16.81 21.53
CA GLU A 813 15.40 -16.07 21.29
C GLU A 813 15.40 -15.43 19.89
N GLY A 814 14.45 -15.84 19.04
CA GLY A 814 14.35 -15.45 17.64
C GLY A 814 15.17 -16.32 16.69
N VAL A 815 15.84 -17.35 17.19
CA VAL A 815 16.71 -18.25 16.40
C VAL A 815 15.93 -19.51 16.01
N VAL A 816 16.15 -20.00 14.78
CA VAL A 816 15.62 -21.31 14.34
C VAL A 816 16.42 -22.42 15.01
N VAL A 817 15.75 -23.29 15.77
CA VAL A 817 16.36 -24.36 16.57
C VAL A 817 15.83 -25.75 16.24
N HIS A 818 16.68 -26.76 16.43
CA HIS A 818 16.36 -28.18 16.31
C HIS A 818 16.35 -28.86 17.68
N ILE A 819 15.34 -29.68 17.97
CA ILE A 819 15.22 -30.44 19.23
C ILE A 819 14.85 -31.89 18.94
N ASP A 820 15.59 -32.85 19.50
CA ASP A 820 15.30 -34.29 19.46
C ASP A 820 14.25 -34.76 20.51
N ASP A 821 13.61 -35.91 20.27
CA ASP A 821 12.93 -36.79 21.26
C ASP A 821 11.79 -36.12 22.10
N LEU A 822 11.03 -35.16 21.54
CA LEU A 822 10.01 -34.41 22.28
C LEU A 822 8.79 -35.29 22.63
N THR A 823 8.62 -35.61 23.92
CA THR A 823 7.47 -36.39 24.42
C THR A 823 6.34 -35.50 24.93
N VAL A 824 5.13 -35.62 24.38
CA VAL A 824 3.96 -34.77 24.71
C VAL A 824 3.39 -35.13 26.09
N THR A 825 3.18 -34.12 26.94
CA THR A 825 2.72 -34.30 28.33
C THR A 825 1.37 -33.65 28.65
N ASP A 826 1.04 -32.52 28.03
CA ASP A 826 -0.31 -31.94 27.99
C ASP A 826 -0.62 -31.48 26.56
N VAL A 827 -1.86 -31.68 26.12
CA VAL A 827 -2.35 -31.39 24.75
C VAL A 827 -3.29 -30.19 24.71
N MET A 828 -3.58 -29.59 25.87
CA MET A 828 -4.28 -28.32 26.00
C MET A 828 -3.90 -27.69 27.35
N PRO A 829 -2.62 -27.32 27.54
CA PRO A 829 -2.18 -26.61 28.73
C PRO A 829 -2.91 -25.25 28.83
N PRO A 830 -2.92 -24.61 30.02
CA PRO A 830 -3.54 -23.29 30.15
C PRO A 830 -2.68 -22.22 29.46
N GLY A 831 -3.29 -21.48 28.53
CA GLY A 831 -2.67 -20.31 27.89
C GLY A 831 -2.19 -19.26 28.90
N GLY A 832 -1.18 -18.50 28.50
CA GLY A 832 -0.60 -17.40 29.25
C GLY A 832 -1.42 -16.11 29.14
N PRO A 833 -0.90 -14.98 29.66
CA PRO A 833 -1.55 -13.68 29.50
C PRO A 833 -1.61 -13.29 28.01
N GLY A 834 -2.81 -12.98 27.53
CA GLY A 834 -3.07 -12.61 26.13
C GLY A 834 -3.66 -13.73 25.26
N ASP A 835 -3.39 -15.00 25.60
CA ASP A 835 -3.87 -16.14 24.81
C ASP A 835 -5.40 -16.30 24.92
N ASN A 836 -6.06 -16.49 23.76
CA ASN A 836 -7.50 -16.77 23.66
C ASN A 836 -7.77 -18.27 23.43
N ASN A 837 -8.98 -18.74 23.70
CA ASN A 837 -9.35 -20.14 23.44
C ASN A 837 -9.98 -20.30 22.04
N PRO A 838 -9.64 -21.36 21.28
CA PRO A 838 -8.67 -22.41 21.60
C PRO A 838 -7.22 -21.90 21.52
N VAL A 839 -6.37 -22.35 22.45
CA VAL A 839 -4.98 -21.87 22.58
C VAL A 839 -3.99 -22.58 21.66
N ASN A 840 -4.40 -23.72 21.07
CA ASN A 840 -3.68 -24.58 20.12
C ASN A 840 -2.25 -25.09 20.49
N GLU A 841 -1.67 -24.60 21.58
CA GLU A 841 -0.41 -25.05 22.18
C GLU A 841 -0.47 -26.47 22.79
N PHE A 842 0.68 -27.13 22.87
CA PHE A 842 0.89 -28.35 23.68
C PHE A 842 2.22 -28.31 24.46
N GLU A 843 2.29 -28.97 25.62
CA GLU A 843 3.44 -28.95 26.54
C GLU A 843 4.18 -30.30 26.55
N VAL A 844 5.49 -30.30 26.33
CA VAL A 844 6.35 -31.51 26.23
C VAL A 844 7.16 -31.77 27.51
N GLU A 845 7.73 -32.96 27.67
CA GLU A 845 8.49 -33.34 28.88
C GLU A 845 9.68 -32.40 29.11
N GLY A 846 9.57 -31.60 30.18
CA GLY A 846 10.53 -30.53 30.52
C GLY A 846 9.86 -29.16 30.64
N GLY A 847 8.68 -28.97 30.04
CA GLY A 847 7.84 -27.78 30.19
C GLY A 847 7.86 -26.79 29.03
N LEU A 848 8.61 -27.08 27.96
CA LEU A 848 8.56 -26.33 26.70
C LEU A 848 7.17 -26.48 26.08
N ARG A 849 6.71 -25.41 25.44
CA ARG A 849 5.48 -25.39 24.65
C ARG A 849 5.82 -25.36 23.17
N VAL A 850 5.04 -26.09 22.38
CA VAL A 850 4.98 -25.89 20.93
C VAL A 850 3.66 -25.17 20.67
N ASN A 851 3.69 -24.08 19.91
CA ASN A 851 2.53 -23.24 19.60
C ASN A 851 2.37 -23.10 18.07
N ASP A 852 1.29 -22.45 17.65
CA ASP A 852 0.81 -22.39 16.27
C ASP A 852 0.97 -21.00 15.63
N PHE A 853 1.91 -20.18 16.11
CA PHE A 853 2.07 -18.80 15.64
C PHE A 853 2.35 -18.70 14.14
N PHE A 854 2.97 -19.73 13.55
CA PHE A 854 3.05 -19.91 12.09
C PHE A 854 2.30 -21.16 11.58
N PHE A 855 2.33 -22.28 12.33
CA PHE A 855 1.83 -23.57 11.84
C PHE A 855 1.07 -24.40 12.89
N VAL A 856 -0.20 -24.70 12.63
CA VAL A 856 -1.02 -25.63 13.44
C VAL A 856 -0.65 -27.08 13.12
N ILE A 857 -0.03 -27.79 14.06
CA ILE A 857 0.24 -29.24 13.90
C ILE A 857 -1.08 -30.03 13.87
N SER A 858 -1.36 -30.64 12.71
CA SER A 858 -2.57 -31.44 12.46
C SER A 858 -2.20 -32.85 11.96
N PRO A 859 -2.84 -33.93 12.47
CA PRO A 859 -3.86 -33.93 13.53
C PRO A 859 -3.27 -33.55 14.90
N PRO A 860 -4.08 -32.99 15.83
CA PRO A 860 -3.60 -32.57 17.15
C PRO A 860 -2.94 -33.72 17.92
N PRO A 861 -1.81 -33.48 18.62
CA PRO A 861 -1.03 -34.53 19.26
C PRO A 861 -1.76 -35.18 20.45
N THR A 862 -1.25 -36.34 20.87
CA THR A 862 -1.79 -37.13 21.99
C THR A 862 -0.79 -37.24 23.15
N VAL A 863 -1.28 -37.29 24.39
CA VAL A 863 -0.43 -37.40 25.58
C VAL A 863 0.34 -38.73 25.57
N GLY A 864 1.67 -38.65 25.56
CA GLY A 864 2.59 -39.78 25.41
C GLY A 864 3.06 -40.07 23.99
N GLN A 865 2.62 -39.29 22.99
CA GLN A 865 3.24 -39.22 21.67
C GLN A 865 4.69 -38.71 21.78
N VAL A 866 5.56 -39.19 20.90
CA VAL A 866 6.96 -38.74 20.82
C VAL A 866 7.21 -38.25 19.40
N PHE A 867 7.60 -36.99 19.25
CA PHE A 867 8.13 -36.47 18.00
C PHE A 867 9.64 -36.77 17.96
N PRO A 868 10.17 -37.41 16.89
CA PRO A 868 11.60 -37.70 16.80
C PRO A 868 12.44 -36.41 16.77
N TYR A 869 11.93 -35.36 16.12
CA TYR A 869 12.40 -34.00 16.23
C TYR A 869 11.23 -33.02 16.05
N ILE A 870 11.43 -31.75 16.41
CA ILE A 870 10.69 -30.59 15.90
C ILE A 870 11.71 -29.46 15.70
N ASP A 871 11.62 -28.78 14.57
CA ASP A 871 12.32 -27.53 14.26
C ASP A 871 11.38 -26.32 14.44
N GLY A 872 11.92 -25.11 14.48
CA GLY A 872 11.14 -23.87 14.50
C GLY A 872 11.84 -22.72 15.21
N VAL A 873 11.20 -21.55 15.22
CA VAL A 873 11.74 -20.37 15.93
C VAL A 873 11.52 -20.54 17.44
N ALA A 874 12.55 -20.38 18.25
CA ALA A 874 12.41 -20.30 19.70
C ALA A 874 12.03 -18.87 20.13
N ARG A 875 10.81 -18.70 20.63
CA ARG A 875 10.22 -17.39 20.98
C ARG A 875 9.96 -17.26 22.48
N TRP A 876 10.17 -16.08 23.05
CA TRP A 876 9.64 -15.70 24.35
C TRP A 876 8.29 -14.98 24.18
N ALA A 877 7.20 -15.54 24.71
CA ALA A 877 5.87 -14.93 24.67
C ALA A 877 4.96 -15.44 25.79
N ASN A 878 4.03 -14.60 26.26
CA ASN A 878 2.98 -14.97 27.23
C ASN A 878 3.52 -15.60 28.56
N ASP A 879 4.63 -15.06 29.10
CA ASP A 879 5.40 -15.60 30.25
C ASP A 879 6.05 -16.99 30.01
N ARG A 880 6.22 -17.42 28.75
CA ARG A 880 6.73 -18.75 28.39
C ARG A 880 7.73 -18.72 27.22
N THR A 881 8.60 -19.72 27.17
CA THR A 881 9.30 -20.04 25.92
C THR A 881 8.42 -20.97 25.10
N LYS A 882 8.14 -20.56 23.86
CA LYS A 882 7.42 -21.32 22.84
C LYS A 882 8.40 -21.73 21.74
N LEU A 883 8.20 -22.91 21.16
CA LEU A 883 8.78 -23.31 19.89
C LEU A 883 7.69 -23.15 18.84
N GLU A 884 8.00 -22.39 17.80
CA GLU A 884 7.06 -21.99 16.75
C GLU A 884 7.49 -22.65 15.41
N PRO A 885 6.97 -23.84 15.05
CA PRO A 885 7.29 -24.48 13.77
C PRO A 885 6.72 -23.62 12.64
N ARG A 886 7.50 -23.45 11.56
CA ARG A 886 7.17 -22.53 10.45
C ARG A 886 6.32 -23.17 9.36
N GLY A 887 6.23 -24.49 9.33
CA GLY A 887 5.45 -25.23 8.33
C GLY A 887 5.60 -26.75 8.45
N THR A 888 5.11 -27.48 7.45
CA THR A 888 5.19 -28.95 7.37
C THR A 888 6.62 -29.50 7.22
N PHE A 889 7.60 -28.64 6.91
CA PHE A 889 9.03 -28.99 6.82
C PHE A 889 9.72 -29.01 8.19
N ASP A 890 9.26 -28.20 9.15
CA ASP A 890 9.80 -28.12 10.51
C ASP A 890 9.28 -29.26 11.42
N VAL A 891 8.38 -30.13 10.93
CA VAL A 891 7.78 -31.24 11.69
C VAL A 891 7.84 -32.58 10.96
N PRO A 892 8.05 -33.71 11.66
CA PRO A 892 8.09 -35.02 11.05
C PRO A 892 6.69 -35.48 10.59
N ALA A 893 6.60 -35.96 9.35
CA ALA A 893 5.36 -36.45 8.75
C ALA A 893 4.67 -37.53 9.61
N SER A 894 3.37 -37.37 9.85
CA SER A 894 2.55 -38.24 10.69
C SER A 894 1.69 -39.21 9.87
N LEU A 895 1.31 -40.35 10.43
CA LEU A 895 0.42 -41.32 9.79
C LEU A 895 -1.04 -40.83 9.86
N ILE A 896 -1.65 -40.55 8.71
CA ILE A 896 -3.03 -40.00 8.63
C ILE A 896 -4.06 -41.02 8.15
N ALA A 897 -3.69 -41.95 7.26
CA ALA A 897 -4.61 -42.99 6.80
C ALA A 897 -3.91 -44.34 6.55
N PHE A 898 -4.71 -45.39 6.70
CA PHE A 898 -4.39 -46.76 6.32
C PHE A 898 -5.70 -47.39 5.85
N GLY A 899 -5.85 -47.64 4.54
CA GLY A 899 -7.18 -47.88 3.97
C GLY A 899 -7.19 -48.59 2.62
N PRO A 900 -8.37 -49.04 2.15
CA PRO A 900 -9.69 -48.87 2.77
C PRO A 900 -9.98 -49.85 3.94
N GLU A 901 -11.02 -49.56 4.74
CA GLU A 901 -11.44 -50.34 5.93
C GLU A 901 -11.60 -51.85 5.67
N LEU A 902 -12.02 -52.24 4.46
CA LEU A 902 -12.12 -53.64 4.03
C LEU A 902 -11.46 -53.86 2.68
N THR A 903 -10.49 -54.77 2.63
CA THR A 903 -9.85 -55.22 1.39
C THR A 903 -9.74 -56.75 1.31
N TYR A 904 -9.48 -57.28 0.12
CA TYR A 904 -9.65 -58.70 -0.22
C TYR A 904 -8.37 -59.33 -0.81
N LEU A 905 -8.16 -60.62 -0.53
CA LEU A 905 -7.06 -61.44 -1.06
C LEU A 905 -7.55 -62.85 -1.45
N LEU A 906 -6.98 -63.43 -2.51
CA LEU A 906 -7.23 -64.82 -2.88
C LEU A 906 -6.42 -65.79 -1.99
N GLU A 907 -7.01 -66.90 -1.54
CA GLU A 907 -6.29 -67.95 -0.80
C GLU A 907 -5.10 -68.51 -1.63
N GLY A 908 -3.91 -68.51 -1.03
CA GLY A 908 -2.65 -68.91 -1.67
C GLY A 908 -1.90 -67.77 -2.38
N SER A 909 -2.37 -66.52 -2.28
CA SER A 909 -1.60 -65.33 -2.68
C SER A 909 -0.41 -65.08 -1.75
N VAL A 910 0.70 -64.56 -2.29
CA VAL A 910 1.94 -64.28 -1.57
C VAL A 910 2.56 -63.00 -2.13
N GLY A 911 2.79 -61.99 -1.30
CA GLY A 911 3.31 -60.68 -1.72
C GLY A 911 2.44 -59.98 -2.78
N VAL A 912 1.11 -59.99 -2.60
CA VAL A 912 0.13 -59.39 -3.53
C VAL A 912 -0.52 -58.19 -2.86
N VAL A 913 -0.65 -57.07 -3.59
CA VAL A 913 -1.43 -55.92 -3.14
C VAL A 913 -2.92 -56.33 -3.07
N PRO A 914 -3.60 -56.15 -1.92
CA PRO A 914 -5.03 -56.43 -1.78
C PRO A 914 -5.92 -55.65 -2.75
N THR A 915 -7.19 -56.04 -2.86
CA THR A 915 -8.19 -55.35 -3.71
C THR A 915 -9.41 -54.95 -2.89
N PRO A 916 -9.78 -53.65 -2.78
CA PRO A 916 -9.10 -52.49 -3.38
C PRO A 916 -7.69 -52.29 -2.81
N THR A 917 -6.86 -51.52 -3.52
CA THR A 917 -5.47 -51.22 -3.12
C THR A 917 -5.42 -50.80 -1.65
N LEU A 918 -4.52 -51.42 -0.89
CA LEU A 918 -4.26 -51.05 0.50
C LEU A 918 -3.12 -50.04 0.54
N THR A 919 -3.39 -48.81 0.95
CA THR A 919 -2.42 -47.70 1.09
C THR A 919 -2.13 -47.37 2.55
N VAL A 920 -0.92 -46.88 2.80
CA VAL A 920 -0.50 -46.14 4.00
C VAL A 920 -0.19 -44.71 3.53
N GLU A 921 -0.72 -43.70 4.22
CA GLU A 921 -0.66 -42.29 3.81
C GLU A 921 -0.21 -41.39 4.97
N LEU A 922 0.61 -40.38 4.66
CA LEU A 922 1.24 -39.46 5.61
C LEU A 922 0.76 -38.00 5.45
N SER A 923 0.87 -37.21 6.52
CA SER A 923 0.49 -35.77 6.55
C SER A 923 1.38 -34.85 5.70
N ALA A 924 2.53 -35.35 5.25
CA ALA A 924 3.48 -34.67 4.37
C ALA A 924 4.33 -35.72 3.65
N ALA A 925 5.10 -35.31 2.64
CA ALA A 925 6.14 -36.17 2.08
C ALA A 925 7.19 -36.52 3.15
N ALA A 926 7.63 -37.77 3.19
CA ALA A 926 8.66 -38.19 4.14
C ALA A 926 10.02 -37.57 3.75
N GLN A 927 10.73 -36.92 4.69
CA GLN A 927 12.06 -36.34 4.40
C GLN A 927 13.14 -37.41 4.23
N ASP A 928 12.97 -38.56 4.89
CA ASP A 928 13.83 -39.75 4.86
C ASP A 928 12.97 -41.01 4.67
N ASP A 929 13.58 -42.15 4.31
CA ASP A 929 12.89 -43.45 4.18
C ASP A 929 12.20 -43.86 5.51
N LEU A 930 10.86 -43.84 5.53
CA LEU A 930 10.03 -43.91 6.76
C LEU A 930 9.35 -45.28 6.91
N ASP A 931 9.80 -46.09 7.88
CA ASP A 931 9.26 -47.42 8.17
C ASP A 931 8.00 -47.37 9.08
N VAL A 932 6.82 -47.61 8.51
CA VAL A 932 5.56 -47.83 9.23
C VAL A 932 5.43 -49.30 9.64
N ALA A 933 5.12 -49.59 10.90
CA ALA A 933 5.09 -50.97 11.41
C ALA A 933 3.74 -51.66 11.14
N LEU A 934 3.77 -52.94 10.76
CA LEU A 934 2.57 -53.72 10.44
C LEU A 934 2.34 -54.87 11.43
N SER A 935 1.16 -54.86 12.05
CA SER A 935 0.66 -55.85 13.01
C SER A 935 -0.45 -56.70 12.40
N PHE A 936 -0.51 -57.99 12.74
CA PHE A 936 -1.46 -58.96 12.15
C PHE A 936 -2.28 -59.66 13.23
N GLY A 937 -3.59 -59.36 13.28
CA GLY A 937 -4.51 -59.91 14.29
C GLY A 937 -4.71 -61.43 14.20
N ASN A 938 -4.50 -62.03 13.02
CA ASN A 938 -4.41 -63.49 12.87
C ASN A 938 -3.47 -63.91 11.71
N PRO A 939 -2.18 -64.16 12.00
CA PRO A 939 -1.18 -64.58 11.01
C PRO A 939 -1.48 -65.89 10.26
N SER A 940 -2.47 -66.68 10.71
CA SER A 940 -2.89 -67.91 10.03
C SER A 940 -3.93 -67.67 8.93
N ILE A 941 -4.45 -66.44 8.80
CA ILE A 941 -5.36 -66.02 7.72
C ILE A 941 -4.61 -65.06 6.79
N VAL A 942 -3.99 -64.01 7.33
CA VAL A 942 -3.24 -62.99 6.57
C VAL A 942 -1.85 -62.79 7.19
N SER A 943 -0.80 -62.72 6.37
CA SER A 943 0.52 -62.23 6.77
C SER A 943 1.06 -61.19 5.79
N GLY A 944 2.24 -60.65 6.07
CA GLY A 944 2.94 -59.70 5.21
C GLY A 944 4.32 -59.37 5.79
N PRO A 945 4.98 -58.31 5.31
CA PRO A 945 6.16 -57.77 5.96
C PRO A 945 5.80 -57.16 7.33
N ALA A 946 6.78 -57.03 8.22
CA ALA A 946 6.58 -56.44 9.56
C ALA A 946 6.71 -54.91 9.58
N LEU A 947 7.22 -54.34 8.49
CA LEU A 947 7.41 -52.90 8.24
C LEU A 947 7.02 -52.66 6.77
N VAL A 948 6.53 -51.47 6.45
CA VAL A 948 6.43 -50.95 5.07
C VAL A 948 7.04 -49.56 5.04
N THR A 949 7.91 -49.33 4.06
CA THR A 949 8.70 -48.09 3.96
C THR A 949 8.04 -47.13 2.99
N VAL A 950 7.67 -45.93 3.44
CA VAL A 950 7.37 -44.78 2.56
C VAL A 950 8.72 -44.18 2.15
N PRO A 951 9.06 -44.10 0.84
CA PRO A 951 10.34 -43.55 0.41
C PRO A 951 10.48 -42.05 0.70
N ALA A 952 11.73 -41.59 0.86
CA ALA A 952 12.01 -40.15 0.91
C ALA A 952 11.46 -39.41 -0.33
N GLY A 953 10.70 -38.35 -0.10
CA GLY A 953 9.99 -37.55 -1.11
C GLY A 953 8.58 -38.00 -1.45
N GLU A 954 8.11 -39.15 -0.95
CA GLU A 954 6.75 -39.67 -1.17
C GLU A 954 5.88 -39.47 0.10
N SER A 955 4.57 -39.32 -0.05
CA SER A 955 3.60 -39.25 1.07
C SER A 955 2.75 -40.52 1.24
N GLU A 956 2.79 -41.48 0.31
CA GLU A 956 2.01 -42.72 0.36
C GLU A 956 2.81 -43.97 -0.03
N VAL A 957 2.34 -45.15 0.39
CA VAL A 957 2.88 -46.45 -0.09
C VAL A 957 1.82 -47.55 -0.11
N THR A 958 1.83 -48.38 -1.17
CA THR A 958 0.95 -49.56 -1.28
C THR A 958 1.47 -50.75 -0.47
N VAL A 959 0.62 -51.39 0.32
CA VAL A 959 0.97 -52.55 1.16
C VAL A 959 0.64 -53.87 0.47
N ALA A 960 1.65 -54.75 0.32
CA ALA A 960 1.50 -56.08 -0.25
C ALA A 960 1.53 -57.19 0.82
N LEU A 961 0.59 -58.14 0.73
CA LEU A 961 0.27 -59.13 1.77
C LEU A 961 0.17 -60.58 1.22
N ASP A 962 0.04 -61.55 2.12
CA ASP A 962 -0.16 -62.97 1.83
C ASP A 962 -1.55 -63.44 2.32
N GLY A 963 -2.35 -64.06 1.45
CA GLY A 963 -3.61 -64.71 1.80
C GLY A 963 -3.40 -66.19 2.17
N ASN A 964 -3.15 -66.48 3.44
CA ASN A 964 -2.76 -67.82 3.92
C ASN A 964 -3.90 -68.84 4.01
N ALA A 965 -5.11 -68.42 4.40
CA ALA A 965 -6.29 -69.29 4.52
C ALA A 965 -7.59 -68.48 4.50
N THR A 966 -8.69 -69.04 3.98
CA THR A 966 -10.00 -68.35 3.94
C THR A 966 -10.46 -67.83 5.32
N GLY A 967 -10.88 -66.57 5.39
CA GLY A 967 -11.38 -65.91 6.61
C GLY A 967 -11.14 -64.40 6.60
N THR A 968 -11.38 -63.73 7.73
CA THR A 968 -11.07 -62.30 7.91
C THR A 968 -10.12 -62.12 9.08
N ALA A 969 -9.14 -61.23 8.93
CA ALA A 969 -8.22 -60.81 9.99
C ALA A 969 -7.98 -59.30 9.92
N GLY A 970 -7.80 -58.67 11.07
CA GLY A 970 -7.34 -57.28 11.15
C GLY A 970 -5.84 -57.18 10.84
N VAL A 971 -5.46 -56.09 10.18
CA VAL A 971 -4.07 -55.62 10.04
C VAL A 971 -4.02 -54.21 10.62
N THR A 972 -3.02 -53.91 11.43
CA THR A 972 -2.81 -52.59 12.04
C THR A 972 -1.55 -51.96 11.46
N ALA A 973 -1.62 -50.71 11.02
CA ALA A 973 -0.45 -49.87 10.73
C ALA A 973 -0.17 -48.97 11.94
N SER A 974 1.10 -48.91 12.36
CA SER A 974 1.52 -48.20 13.57
C SER A 974 2.72 -47.29 13.30
N TYR A 975 2.60 -45.99 13.58
CA TYR A 975 3.70 -45.01 13.46
C TYR A 975 3.52 -43.85 14.45
N LEU A 976 4.61 -43.45 15.13
CA LEU A 976 4.69 -42.41 16.19
C LEU A 976 3.60 -42.43 17.30
N GLY A 977 2.90 -43.56 17.48
CA GLY A 977 1.82 -43.72 18.47
C GLY A 977 0.41 -43.72 17.88
N THR A 978 0.26 -43.35 16.61
CA THR A 978 -0.97 -43.57 15.84
C THR A 978 -1.06 -45.03 15.41
N ASP A 979 -2.14 -45.71 15.80
CA ASP A 979 -2.52 -47.05 15.35
C ASP A 979 -3.77 -46.93 14.46
N LEU A 980 -3.71 -47.40 13.21
CA LEU A 980 -4.84 -47.48 12.29
C LEU A 980 -5.11 -48.94 11.90
N ASP A 981 -6.37 -49.38 11.94
CA ASP A 981 -6.80 -50.78 11.70
C ASP A 981 -7.60 -50.92 10.40
N VAL A 982 -7.27 -51.92 9.57
CA VAL A 982 -8.10 -52.40 8.45
C VAL A 982 -8.46 -53.87 8.59
N SER A 983 -9.56 -54.28 7.96
CA SER A 983 -9.95 -55.69 7.81
C SER A 983 -9.53 -56.25 6.46
N VAL A 984 -8.88 -57.41 6.46
CA VAL A 984 -8.50 -58.13 5.24
C VAL A 984 -9.26 -59.47 5.16
N ARG A 985 -10.08 -59.66 4.11
CA ARG A 985 -10.84 -60.90 3.84
C ARG A 985 -10.12 -61.76 2.79
N VAL A 986 -9.63 -62.92 3.22
CA VAL A 986 -9.12 -63.98 2.33
C VAL A 986 -10.27 -64.89 1.89
N TYR A 987 -10.38 -65.14 0.59
CA TYR A 987 -11.49 -65.91 -0.01
C TYR A 987 -11.02 -67.02 -0.96
N ASP A 988 -11.87 -68.02 -1.20
CA ASP A 988 -11.69 -69.04 -2.25
C ASP A 988 -12.38 -68.55 -3.54
N ASP A 989 -11.73 -68.65 -4.71
CA ASP A 989 -12.33 -68.27 -6.00
C ASP A 989 -13.58 -69.10 -6.35
N ALA A 990 -13.81 -70.23 -5.68
CA ALA A 990 -15.04 -71.01 -5.76
C ALA A 990 -16.22 -70.44 -4.94
N GLU A 991 -16.04 -69.40 -4.13
CA GLU A 991 -17.14 -68.74 -3.40
C GLU A 991 -18.14 -68.06 -4.36
N ALA A 992 -19.42 -68.11 -3.99
CA ALA A 992 -20.51 -67.58 -4.81
C ALA A 992 -20.74 -66.09 -4.51
N ARG A 993 -20.58 -65.24 -5.53
CA ARG A 993 -20.75 -63.78 -5.45
C ARG A 993 -22.22 -63.39 -5.35
N VAL A 994 -22.51 -62.43 -4.47
CA VAL A 994 -23.81 -61.78 -4.31
C VAL A 994 -23.74 -60.38 -4.96
N PRO A 995 -24.61 -60.05 -5.92
CA PRO A 995 -24.66 -58.70 -6.48
C PRO A 995 -25.45 -57.75 -5.58
N THR A 996 -24.99 -56.51 -5.47
CA THR A 996 -25.69 -55.38 -4.86
C THR A 996 -25.75 -54.25 -5.89
N LEU A 997 -26.91 -53.61 -6.05
CA LEU A 997 -27.04 -52.39 -6.84
C LEU A 997 -26.87 -51.14 -5.97
N SER A 998 -26.19 -50.13 -6.52
CA SER A 998 -26.05 -48.80 -5.92
C SER A 998 -26.32 -47.70 -6.95
N PRO A 999 -26.97 -46.59 -6.56
CA PRO A 999 -27.73 -46.43 -5.33
C PRO A 999 -28.96 -47.37 -5.27
N ALA A 1000 -29.45 -47.66 -4.07
CA ALA A 1000 -30.61 -48.54 -3.86
C ALA A 1000 -31.94 -47.90 -4.32
N SER A 1001 -31.97 -46.59 -4.48
CA SER A 1001 -32.97 -45.85 -5.24
C SER A 1001 -32.28 -44.76 -6.07
N SER A 1002 -32.74 -44.53 -7.28
CA SER A 1002 -32.27 -43.48 -8.20
C SER A 1002 -33.48 -42.77 -8.78
N ASN A 1003 -33.42 -41.45 -8.87
CA ASN A 1003 -34.49 -40.66 -9.50
C ASN A 1003 -33.95 -40.08 -10.81
N LEU A 1004 -34.80 -39.96 -11.83
CA LEU A 1004 -34.40 -39.45 -13.16
C LEU A 1004 -35.47 -38.56 -13.77
N SER A 1005 -35.07 -37.50 -14.47
CA SER A 1005 -35.97 -36.77 -15.36
C SER A 1005 -36.30 -37.57 -16.63
N VAL A 1006 -37.41 -37.22 -17.30
CA VAL A 1006 -37.86 -37.86 -18.55
C VAL A 1006 -36.87 -37.60 -19.70
N GLY A 1007 -36.24 -38.66 -20.20
CA GLY A 1007 -35.24 -38.63 -21.28
C GLY A 1007 -33.78 -38.67 -20.82
N ALA A 1008 -33.50 -38.54 -19.52
CA ALA A 1008 -32.16 -38.60 -18.95
C ALA A 1008 -31.49 -39.99 -19.03
N VAL A 1009 -30.17 -40.01 -18.87
CA VAL A 1009 -29.37 -41.21 -18.67
C VAL A 1009 -28.79 -41.16 -17.26
N GLY A 1010 -29.25 -42.06 -16.40
CA GLY A 1010 -28.64 -42.32 -15.10
C GLY A 1010 -27.58 -43.41 -15.16
N GLN A 1011 -26.90 -43.63 -14.03
CA GLN A 1011 -25.94 -44.70 -13.81
C GLN A 1011 -26.41 -45.56 -12.63
N LEU A 1012 -26.20 -46.86 -12.71
CA LEU A 1012 -26.20 -47.75 -11.55
C LEU A 1012 -24.88 -48.54 -11.53
N THR A 1013 -24.30 -48.66 -10.36
CA THR A 1013 -23.17 -49.55 -10.11
C THR A 1013 -23.71 -50.91 -9.69
N VAL A 1014 -23.16 -52.01 -10.25
CA VAL A 1014 -23.30 -53.33 -9.64
C VAL A 1014 -22.00 -53.73 -8.93
N SER A 1015 -22.08 -53.87 -7.62
CA SER A 1015 -20.98 -54.30 -6.75
C SER A 1015 -21.16 -55.74 -6.30
N LEU A 1016 -20.08 -56.41 -5.96
CA LEU A 1016 -20.02 -57.80 -5.50
C LEU A 1016 -19.52 -57.87 -4.06
N ASP A 1017 -20.00 -58.84 -3.27
CA ASP A 1017 -19.52 -59.07 -1.89
C ASP A 1017 -18.09 -59.65 -1.82
N LEU A 1018 -17.54 -60.03 -2.99
CA LEU A 1018 -16.25 -60.67 -3.24
C LEU A 1018 -15.75 -60.27 -4.64
N PRO A 1019 -14.44 -60.09 -4.85
CA PRO A 1019 -13.89 -59.80 -6.18
C PRO A 1019 -14.29 -60.85 -7.22
N ALA A 1020 -14.52 -60.43 -8.47
CA ALA A 1020 -14.98 -61.30 -9.55
C ALA A 1020 -13.93 -62.37 -9.93
N PRO A 1021 -14.37 -63.59 -10.34
CA PRO A 1021 -13.47 -64.74 -10.49
C PRO A 1021 -12.56 -64.66 -11.71
N VAL A 1022 -11.63 -65.61 -11.83
CA VAL A 1022 -10.68 -65.71 -12.95
C VAL A 1022 -11.42 -65.95 -14.28
N GLY A 1023 -11.80 -64.87 -14.95
CA GLY A 1023 -12.64 -64.85 -16.15
C GLY A 1023 -13.74 -63.77 -16.16
N GLY A 1024 -13.95 -63.07 -15.04
CA GLY A 1024 -14.98 -62.03 -14.87
C GLY A 1024 -16.34 -62.59 -14.42
N GLN A 1025 -17.16 -61.73 -13.82
CA GLN A 1025 -18.51 -62.06 -13.37
C GLN A 1025 -19.55 -61.41 -14.26
N MET A 1026 -20.29 -62.23 -15.02
CA MET A 1026 -21.48 -61.78 -15.73
C MET A 1026 -22.64 -61.65 -14.74
N VAL A 1027 -23.29 -60.49 -14.67
CA VAL A 1027 -24.47 -60.24 -13.85
C VAL A 1027 -25.66 -59.98 -14.76
N ALA A 1028 -26.77 -60.73 -14.60
CA ALA A 1028 -27.97 -60.53 -15.39
C ALA A 1028 -28.82 -59.40 -14.79
N VAL A 1029 -29.18 -58.40 -15.60
CA VAL A 1029 -29.88 -57.19 -15.16
C VAL A 1029 -31.21 -57.02 -15.93
N SER A 1030 -32.26 -56.56 -15.26
CA SER A 1030 -33.59 -56.36 -15.86
C SER A 1030 -34.44 -55.33 -15.11
N ALA A 1031 -35.15 -54.46 -15.84
CA ALA A 1031 -36.15 -53.55 -15.28
C ALA A 1031 -37.57 -54.14 -15.33
N ALA A 1032 -38.41 -53.79 -14.35
CA ALA A 1032 -39.83 -54.14 -14.28
C ALA A 1032 -40.67 -52.94 -13.78
N PRO A 1033 -41.72 -52.50 -14.50
CA PRO A 1033 -42.33 -53.14 -15.68
C PRO A 1033 -41.55 -53.03 -17.00
N GLY A 1034 -40.45 -52.25 -17.08
CA GLY A 1034 -39.60 -52.14 -18.26
C GLY A 1034 -40.21 -51.27 -19.36
N VAL A 1035 -40.85 -50.18 -18.94
CA VAL A 1035 -41.56 -49.20 -19.77
C VAL A 1035 -40.97 -47.81 -19.60
N ALA A 1036 -40.73 -47.38 -18.37
CA ALA A 1036 -40.15 -46.07 -18.06
C ALA A 1036 -38.61 -46.07 -18.04
N VAL A 1037 -37.94 -47.24 -17.88
CA VAL A 1037 -36.47 -47.33 -17.89
C VAL A 1037 -35.98 -48.48 -18.78
N MET A 1038 -34.91 -48.23 -19.55
CA MET A 1038 -34.18 -49.21 -20.33
C MET A 1038 -32.81 -49.49 -19.69
N VAL A 1039 -32.48 -50.77 -19.53
CA VAL A 1039 -31.24 -51.26 -18.91
C VAL A 1039 -30.56 -52.31 -19.80
N PRO A 1040 -29.22 -52.48 -19.77
CA PRO A 1040 -28.54 -53.58 -20.45
C PRO A 1040 -28.96 -54.93 -19.85
N PRO A 1041 -29.08 -56.00 -20.65
CA PRO A 1041 -29.55 -57.30 -20.16
C PRO A 1041 -28.51 -58.06 -19.33
N VAL A 1042 -27.23 -57.71 -19.48
CA VAL A 1042 -26.10 -58.31 -18.75
C VAL A 1042 -25.01 -57.25 -18.58
N VAL A 1043 -24.43 -57.16 -17.39
CA VAL A 1043 -23.26 -56.35 -17.04
C VAL A 1043 -22.08 -57.30 -16.75
N MET A 1044 -20.85 -56.86 -16.96
CA MET A 1044 -19.65 -57.68 -16.74
C MET A 1044 -18.69 -56.97 -15.79
N VAL A 1045 -18.57 -57.48 -14.57
CA VAL A 1045 -17.48 -57.12 -13.65
C VAL A 1045 -16.23 -57.85 -14.13
N ALA A 1046 -15.14 -57.12 -14.35
CA ALA A 1046 -13.89 -57.71 -14.88
C ALA A 1046 -13.19 -58.59 -13.84
N ALA A 1047 -12.32 -59.51 -14.27
CA ALA A 1047 -11.69 -60.47 -13.36
C ALA A 1047 -10.78 -59.76 -12.34
N GLY A 1048 -11.04 -59.96 -11.04
CA GLY A 1048 -10.37 -59.24 -9.95
C GLY A 1048 -11.11 -58.00 -9.46
N GLU A 1049 -12.06 -57.44 -10.23
CA GLU A 1049 -12.79 -56.24 -9.81
C GLU A 1049 -13.94 -56.55 -8.83
N LEU A 1050 -14.27 -55.56 -8.00
CA LEU A 1050 -15.40 -55.61 -7.07
C LEU A 1050 -16.70 -55.05 -7.66
N SER A 1051 -16.64 -54.19 -8.67
CA SER A 1051 -17.81 -53.53 -9.25
C SER A 1051 -17.71 -53.29 -10.76
N ALA A 1052 -18.83 -52.95 -11.38
CA ALA A 1052 -18.87 -52.34 -12.70
C ALA A 1052 -20.14 -51.49 -12.87
N ASP A 1053 -20.01 -50.36 -13.54
CA ASP A 1053 -21.13 -49.47 -13.81
C ASP A 1053 -21.90 -49.84 -15.07
N PHE A 1054 -23.17 -49.42 -15.11
CA PHE A 1054 -23.98 -49.48 -16.30
C PHE A 1054 -24.97 -48.33 -16.39
N ALA A 1055 -25.16 -47.82 -17.60
CA ALA A 1055 -26.15 -46.79 -17.87
C ALA A 1055 -27.58 -47.35 -17.77
N ILE A 1056 -28.47 -46.53 -17.22
CA ILE A 1056 -29.92 -46.70 -17.25
C ILE A 1056 -30.53 -45.50 -17.98
N THR A 1057 -31.41 -45.73 -18.96
CA THR A 1057 -31.97 -44.66 -19.79
C THR A 1057 -33.46 -44.54 -19.53
N SER A 1058 -33.94 -43.39 -19.06
CA SER A 1058 -35.38 -43.17 -18.90
C SER A 1058 -36.05 -43.00 -20.27
N THR A 1059 -37.34 -43.29 -20.34
CA THR A 1059 -38.14 -43.16 -21.57
C THR A 1059 -39.13 -41.99 -21.45
N ALA A 1060 -39.94 -41.76 -22.49
CA ALA A 1060 -40.79 -40.58 -22.65
C ALA A 1060 -42.06 -40.57 -21.76
N GLY A 1061 -41.91 -40.79 -20.45
CA GLY A 1061 -42.97 -40.60 -19.46
C GLY A 1061 -42.62 -41.08 -18.06
N ALA A 1062 -42.97 -40.28 -17.05
CA ALA A 1062 -42.77 -40.54 -15.63
C ALA A 1062 -43.38 -41.88 -15.14
N GLY A 1063 -42.74 -42.48 -14.14
CA GLY A 1063 -43.14 -43.73 -13.51
C GLY A 1063 -42.00 -44.43 -12.76
N SER A 1064 -42.35 -45.21 -11.74
CA SER A 1064 -41.42 -45.96 -10.91
C SER A 1064 -41.27 -47.42 -11.38
N GLU A 1065 -40.02 -47.89 -11.52
CA GLU A 1065 -39.65 -49.25 -11.94
C GLU A 1065 -38.62 -49.87 -10.98
N THR A 1066 -38.59 -51.19 -10.87
CA THR A 1066 -37.54 -51.91 -10.14
C THR A 1066 -36.52 -52.48 -11.11
N VAL A 1067 -35.24 -52.13 -10.95
CA VAL A 1067 -34.11 -52.73 -11.65
C VAL A 1067 -33.51 -53.82 -10.77
N THR A 1068 -33.54 -55.06 -11.24
CA THR A 1068 -32.97 -56.22 -10.54
C THR A 1068 -31.64 -56.63 -11.18
N ALA A 1069 -30.59 -56.77 -10.38
CA ALA A 1069 -29.34 -57.47 -10.74
C ALA A 1069 -29.31 -58.88 -10.11
N SER A 1070 -28.76 -59.87 -10.81
CA SER A 1070 -28.80 -61.27 -10.35
C SER A 1070 -27.61 -62.14 -10.79
N ILE A 1071 -27.15 -62.99 -9.85
CA ILE A 1071 -26.09 -64.00 -10.04
C ILE A 1071 -26.53 -65.30 -9.35
N GLY A 1072 -26.55 -66.43 -10.06
CA GLY A 1072 -26.66 -67.77 -9.47
C GLY A 1072 -27.95 -68.12 -8.70
N GLY A 1073 -28.87 -67.17 -8.50
CA GLY A 1073 -30.04 -67.29 -7.62
C GLY A 1073 -30.05 -66.29 -6.44
N ALA A 1074 -28.97 -65.52 -6.26
CA ALA A 1074 -28.97 -64.28 -5.49
C ALA A 1074 -29.36 -63.09 -6.39
N SER A 1075 -29.97 -62.06 -5.80
CA SER A 1075 -30.37 -60.83 -6.50
C SER A 1075 -30.44 -59.63 -5.56
N SER A 1076 -30.24 -58.45 -6.13
CA SER A 1076 -30.46 -57.15 -5.49
C SER A 1076 -31.34 -56.30 -6.40
N ASP A 1077 -32.21 -55.50 -5.79
CA ASP A 1077 -33.18 -54.63 -6.46
C ASP A 1077 -32.85 -53.17 -6.12
N ALA A 1078 -32.85 -52.29 -7.13
CA ALA A 1078 -32.86 -50.84 -6.98
C ALA A 1078 -34.17 -50.27 -7.53
N LEU A 1079 -34.70 -49.23 -6.89
CA LEU A 1079 -35.91 -48.53 -7.35
C LEU A 1079 -35.51 -47.33 -8.22
N VAL A 1080 -35.97 -47.27 -9.46
CA VAL A 1080 -35.77 -46.10 -10.32
C VAL A 1080 -37.10 -45.36 -10.47
N GLU A 1081 -37.18 -44.12 -9.99
CA GLU A 1081 -38.37 -43.28 -10.13
C GLU A 1081 -38.14 -42.18 -11.18
N VAL A 1082 -38.80 -42.33 -12.33
CA VAL A 1082 -38.76 -41.33 -13.39
C VAL A 1082 -39.81 -40.25 -13.09
N VAL A 1083 -39.39 -39.00 -13.01
CA VAL A 1083 -40.20 -37.82 -12.69
C VAL A 1083 -40.14 -36.79 -13.83
N ASP A 1084 -41.06 -35.84 -13.82
CA ASP A 1084 -41.13 -34.76 -14.83
C ASP A 1084 -40.35 -33.48 -14.41
N ALA A 1085 -39.53 -33.52 -13.34
CA ALA A 1085 -38.82 -32.36 -12.76
C ALA A 1085 -37.36 -32.69 -12.34
N PRO A 1086 -36.47 -31.68 -12.15
CA PRO A 1086 -35.08 -31.87 -11.73
C PRO A 1086 -34.92 -32.26 -10.25
N ILE A 1087 -33.76 -32.81 -9.91
CA ILE A 1087 -33.33 -33.19 -8.55
C ILE A 1087 -31.82 -32.90 -8.45
N SER A 1088 -31.40 -32.23 -7.38
CA SER A 1088 -30.00 -32.03 -6.98
C SER A 1088 -29.76 -32.72 -5.62
N ASP A 1089 -28.51 -33.04 -5.30
CA ASP A 1089 -28.14 -33.58 -3.98
C ASP A 1089 -27.99 -32.48 -2.91
N ASP A 1090 -27.97 -31.19 -3.30
CA ASP A 1090 -27.78 -30.04 -2.42
C ASP A 1090 -28.92 -28.98 -2.49
N VAL A 1091 -28.76 -27.85 -1.79
CA VAL A 1091 -29.57 -26.64 -2.00
C VAL A 1091 -29.00 -25.86 -3.18
N ILE A 1092 -29.83 -25.55 -4.18
CA ILE A 1092 -29.43 -24.85 -5.40
C ILE A 1092 -30.21 -23.56 -5.60
N ILE A 1093 -29.62 -22.60 -6.28
CA ILE A 1093 -30.28 -21.49 -6.96
C ILE A 1093 -31.17 -22.09 -8.06
N VAL A 1094 -32.36 -21.52 -8.27
CA VAL A 1094 -33.26 -21.92 -9.37
C VAL A 1094 -33.80 -20.75 -10.16
N GLU A 1095 -33.87 -19.57 -9.55
CA GLU A 1095 -34.33 -18.36 -10.21
C GLU A 1095 -33.78 -17.11 -9.52
N ALA A 1096 -33.29 -16.14 -10.29
CA ALA A 1096 -32.84 -14.84 -9.80
C ALA A 1096 -33.51 -13.70 -10.57
N PHE A 1097 -33.74 -12.57 -9.90
CA PHE A 1097 -34.37 -11.38 -10.45
C PHE A 1097 -33.50 -10.17 -10.09
N TYR A 1098 -32.84 -9.62 -11.11
CA TYR A 1098 -31.70 -8.71 -11.00
C TYR A 1098 -31.87 -7.43 -11.86
N ASP A 1099 -32.59 -7.52 -12.99
CA ASP A 1099 -33.00 -6.36 -13.81
C ASP A 1099 -34.50 -6.02 -13.59
N PRO A 1100 -34.86 -5.26 -12.53
CA PRO A 1100 -36.19 -4.68 -12.39
C PRO A 1100 -36.33 -3.39 -13.23
N ALA A 1101 -37.50 -3.13 -13.83
CA ALA A 1101 -37.63 -1.97 -14.72
C ALA A 1101 -37.75 -0.61 -14.01
N GLY A 1102 -36.63 -0.05 -13.53
CA GLY A 1102 -36.54 1.38 -13.20
C GLY A 1102 -35.28 1.83 -12.45
N GLY A 1103 -35.03 1.20 -11.31
CA GLY A 1103 -33.96 1.46 -10.35
C GLY A 1103 -34.11 0.43 -9.24
N ASP A 1104 -33.00 -0.12 -8.78
CA ASP A 1104 -32.97 -1.55 -8.46
C ASP A 1104 -33.13 -1.79 -6.95
N ASP A 1105 -32.81 -0.76 -6.15
CA ASP A 1105 -32.97 -0.63 -4.70
C ASP A 1105 -34.15 -1.46 -4.16
N THR A 1106 -33.90 -2.50 -3.37
CA THR A 1106 -34.92 -3.26 -2.61
C THR A 1106 -35.98 -4.01 -3.43
N LEU A 1107 -35.79 -4.18 -4.76
CA LEU A 1107 -36.73 -4.89 -5.64
C LEU A 1107 -36.28 -6.32 -6.03
N GLU A 1108 -34.98 -6.55 -6.04
CA GLU A 1108 -34.29 -7.77 -6.49
C GLU A 1108 -34.53 -8.98 -5.58
N TRP A 1109 -34.29 -10.20 -6.08
CA TRP A 1109 -34.36 -11.41 -5.26
C TRP A 1109 -33.71 -12.65 -5.87
N VAL A 1110 -33.36 -13.60 -4.99
CA VAL A 1110 -32.87 -14.93 -5.35
C VAL A 1110 -33.75 -16.00 -4.71
N LYS A 1111 -34.06 -17.04 -5.49
CA LYS A 1111 -34.92 -18.17 -5.11
C LYS A 1111 -34.09 -19.44 -5.08
N LEU A 1112 -34.01 -20.05 -3.90
CA LEU A 1112 -33.33 -21.30 -3.64
C LEU A 1112 -34.32 -22.48 -3.64
N TYR A 1113 -33.85 -23.68 -3.95
CA TYR A 1113 -34.60 -24.94 -3.92
C TYR A 1113 -33.81 -26.04 -3.23
N ASN A 1114 -34.47 -26.81 -2.38
CA ASN A 1114 -33.84 -27.92 -1.66
C ASN A 1114 -34.08 -29.26 -2.38
N GLY A 1115 -33.06 -29.74 -3.10
CA GLY A 1115 -33.08 -31.04 -3.77
C GLY A 1115 -32.86 -32.23 -2.83
N THR A 1116 -32.13 -32.02 -1.73
CA THR A 1116 -31.52 -33.03 -0.82
C THR A 1116 -32.44 -34.13 -0.27
N GLY A 1117 -33.76 -33.91 -0.29
CA GLY A 1117 -34.74 -34.83 0.31
C GLY A 1117 -34.83 -34.77 1.85
N VAL A 1118 -34.07 -33.90 2.51
CA VAL A 1118 -34.16 -33.56 3.95
C VAL A 1118 -34.32 -32.05 4.15
N ALA A 1119 -34.66 -31.58 5.34
CA ALA A 1119 -34.72 -30.14 5.62
C ALA A 1119 -33.33 -29.59 5.98
N ILE A 1120 -32.97 -28.43 5.42
CA ILE A 1120 -31.67 -27.77 5.60
C ILE A 1120 -31.85 -26.46 6.39
N ASP A 1121 -30.99 -26.23 7.39
CA ASP A 1121 -30.93 -25.00 8.19
C ASP A 1121 -29.92 -24.04 7.54
N LEU A 1122 -30.38 -22.87 7.11
CA LEU A 1122 -29.57 -21.93 6.32
C LEU A 1122 -28.62 -21.07 7.17
N GLY A 1123 -28.62 -21.21 8.51
CA GLY A 1123 -27.83 -20.36 9.41
C GLY A 1123 -26.30 -20.51 9.36
N GLY A 1124 -25.77 -21.39 8.51
CA GLY A 1124 -24.35 -21.49 8.17
C GLY A 1124 -23.97 -20.96 6.79
N TYR A 1125 -24.96 -20.67 5.93
CA TYR A 1125 -24.78 -20.41 4.51
C TYR A 1125 -24.68 -18.91 4.20
N THR A 1126 -24.00 -18.57 3.11
CA THR A 1126 -23.88 -17.21 2.56
C THR A 1126 -24.29 -17.20 1.09
N LEU A 1127 -25.04 -16.18 0.70
CA LEU A 1127 -25.24 -15.79 -0.70
C LEU A 1127 -24.21 -14.69 -1.02
N GLY A 1128 -23.42 -14.86 -2.07
CA GLY A 1128 -22.49 -13.85 -2.59
C GLY A 1128 -22.78 -13.50 -4.04
N TRP A 1129 -22.36 -12.32 -4.51
CA TRP A 1129 -22.53 -11.89 -5.89
C TRP A 1129 -21.44 -10.90 -6.31
N GLY A 1130 -21.17 -10.84 -7.61
CA GLY A 1130 -20.24 -9.89 -8.21
C GLY A 1130 -19.82 -10.20 -9.66
N GLY A 1131 -19.05 -9.30 -10.24
CA GLY A 1131 -18.54 -9.34 -11.62
C GLY A 1131 -17.03 -9.52 -11.77
N ALA A 1132 -16.34 -9.98 -10.73
CA ALA A 1132 -14.93 -10.38 -10.78
C ALA A 1132 -14.70 -11.61 -9.88
N ASP A 1133 -15.22 -11.52 -8.66
CA ASP A 1133 -15.48 -12.62 -7.76
C ASP A 1133 -16.83 -12.39 -7.04
N TYR A 1134 -17.19 -13.24 -6.07
CA TYR A 1134 -18.47 -13.22 -5.37
C TYR A 1134 -18.48 -12.37 -4.08
N THR A 1135 -17.48 -11.53 -3.83
CA THR A 1135 -17.34 -10.72 -2.60
C THR A 1135 -17.88 -9.29 -2.71
N TYR A 1136 -18.23 -8.81 -3.92
CA TYR A 1136 -18.78 -7.47 -4.16
C TYR A 1136 -20.06 -7.21 -3.34
N GLY A 1137 -20.90 -8.22 -3.17
CA GLY A 1137 -21.96 -8.24 -2.14
C GLY A 1137 -22.07 -9.60 -1.46
N LEU A 1138 -22.30 -9.59 -0.14
CA LEU A 1138 -22.36 -10.79 0.70
C LEU A 1138 -23.51 -10.74 1.71
N LEU A 1139 -24.30 -11.82 1.80
CA LEU A 1139 -25.46 -11.95 2.67
C LEU A 1139 -25.45 -13.28 3.44
N ALA A 1140 -25.37 -13.21 4.77
CA ALA A 1140 -25.64 -14.36 5.62
C ALA A 1140 -27.11 -14.80 5.51
N LEU A 1141 -27.34 -16.09 5.25
CA LEU A 1141 -28.67 -16.68 5.18
C LEU A 1141 -29.15 -17.14 6.57
N SER A 1142 -30.46 -17.30 6.71
CA SER A 1142 -31.10 -17.67 7.96
C SER A 1142 -32.49 -18.27 7.71
N GLY A 1143 -32.85 -19.30 8.48
CA GLY A 1143 -34.13 -19.99 8.33
C GLY A 1143 -33.95 -21.48 8.02
N THR A 1144 -35.00 -22.11 7.48
CA THR A 1144 -34.97 -23.55 7.19
C THR A 1144 -35.77 -23.83 5.93
N ILE A 1145 -35.13 -24.45 4.93
CA ILE A 1145 -35.78 -24.88 3.69
C ILE A 1145 -36.13 -26.37 3.81
N GLU A 1146 -37.42 -26.70 3.76
CA GLU A 1146 -37.90 -28.09 3.85
C GLU A 1146 -37.65 -28.85 2.54
N ALA A 1147 -37.60 -30.19 2.62
CA ALA A 1147 -37.26 -31.07 1.49
C ALA A 1147 -38.21 -30.88 0.29
N GLY A 1148 -37.68 -30.43 -0.85
CA GLY A 1148 -38.45 -30.21 -2.08
C GLY A 1148 -39.34 -28.95 -2.08
N GLU A 1149 -39.15 -28.04 -1.13
CA GLU A 1149 -39.73 -26.69 -1.15
C GLU A 1149 -38.71 -25.65 -1.68
N CYS A 1150 -39.16 -24.44 -2.02
CA CYS A 1150 -38.29 -23.29 -2.30
C CYS A 1150 -38.18 -22.35 -1.10
N PHE A 1151 -37.16 -21.49 -1.09
CA PHE A 1151 -36.94 -20.41 -0.12
C PHE A 1151 -36.59 -19.11 -0.85
N LEU A 1152 -37.26 -18.00 -0.52
CA LEU A 1152 -37.13 -16.73 -1.25
C LEU A 1152 -36.39 -15.67 -0.41
N VAL A 1153 -35.27 -15.17 -0.94
CA VAL A 1153 -34.38 -14.20 -0.31
C VAL A 1153 -34.38 -12.89 -1.11
N GLY A 1154 -34.46 -11.74 -0.44
CA GLY A 1154 -34.23 -10.44 -1.07
C GLY A 1154 -35.27 -9.36 -0.75
N GLY A 1155 -35.43 -8.46 -1.72
CA GLY A 1155 -35.83 -7.07 -1.56
C GLY A 1155 -37.16 -6.85 -0.82
N PRO A 1156 -37.19 -6.11 0.30
CA PRO A 1156 -38.38 -5.94 1.12
C PRO A 1156 -39.52 -5.14 0.45
N LEU A 1157 -39.25 -4.46 -0.68
CA LEU A 1157 -40.26 -3.77 -1.49
C LEU A 1157 -40.54 -4.49 -2.82
N GLY A 1158 -39.71 -5.47 -3.20
CA GLY A 1158 -39.89 -6.33 -4.37
C GLY A 1158 -41.25 -7.01 -4.37
N ALA A 1159 -41.84 -7.20 -5.55
CA ALA A 1159 -43.15 -7.82 -5.71
C ALA A 1159 -42.98 -9.35 -5.88
N PRO A 1160 -43.33 -10.21 -4.90
CA PRO A 1160 -43.14 -11.67 -4.99
C PRO A 1160 -44.16 -12.37 -5.92
N ASN A 1161 -44.71 -11.60 -6.85
CA ASN A 1161 -45.89 -11.89 -7.66
C ASN A 1161 -45.64 -11.63 -9.16
N THR A 1162 -44.41 -11.33 -9.59
CA THR A 1162 -44.01 -11.38 -11.01
C THR A 1162 -44.30 -12.76 -11.58
N GLY A 1163 -43.99 -13.80 -10.79
CA GLY A 1163 -45.00 -14.83 -10.52
C GLY A 1163 -44.62 -15.75 -9.35
N PHE A 1164 -45.66 -16.19 -8.66
CA PHE A 1164 -45.67 -17.36 -7.78
C PHE A 1164 -47.15 -17.82 -7.64
N PRO A 1165 -47.46 -19.12 -7.43
CA PRO A 1165 -48.84 -19.63 -7.31
C PRO A 1165 -49.56 -19.27 -5.98
N GLY A 1166 -49.35 -18.05 -5.50
CA GLY A 1166 -49.84 -17.46 -4.25
C GLY A 1166 -48.90 -16.30 -3.87
N PRO A 1167 -49.31 -15.35 -3.02
CA PRO A 1167 -48.39 -14.32 -2.55
C PRO A 1167 -47.35 -14.97 -1.65
N ALA A 1168 -46.14 -15.19 -2.17
CA ALA A 1168 -44.98 -15.47 -1.35
C ALA A 1168 -44.75 -14.25 -0.44
N SER A 1169 -44.47 -14.50 0.83
CA SER A 1169 -43.63 -13.58 1.61
C SER A 1169 -42.19 -13.99 1.34
N PHE A 1170 -41.27 -13.04 1.23
CA PHE A 1170 -39.86 -13.34 1.40
C PHE A 1170 -39.66 -14.10 2.71
N ASP A 1171 -38.99 -15.25 2.64
CA ASP A 1171 -38.66 -16.06 3.80
C ASP A 1171 -37.48 -15.41 4.55
N GLN A 1172 -36.59 -14.75 3.81
CA GLN A 1172 -35.64 -13.75 4.31
C GLN A 1172 -35.78 -12.43 3.52
N ALA A 1173 -36.50 -11.45 4.11
CA ALA A 1173 -36.68 -10.11 3.55
C ALA A 1173 -35.50 -9.19 3.94
N VAL A 1174 -34.73 -8.71 2.97
CA VAL A 1174 -33.49 -7.94 3.18
C VAL A 1174 -33.12 -7.13 1.93
N ASN A 1175 -32.40 -6.00 2.04
CA ASN A 1175 -31.79 -5.43 0.83
C ASN A 1175 -30.61 -6.30 0.40
N LEU A 1176 -30.42 -6.49 -0.90
CA LEU A 1176 -29.13 -6.89 -1.43
C LEU A 1176 -28.36 -5.57 -1.56
N GLU A 1177 -27.23 -5.47 -0.87
CA GLU A 1177 -26.46 -4.22 -0.75
C GLU A 1177 -24.97 -4.55 -0.82
N PRO A 1178 -24.25 -4.16 -1.89
CA PRO A 1178 -24.75 -3.50 -3.10
C PRO A 1178 -25.82 -4.33 -3.85
N ASP A 1179 -26.66 -3.70 -4.66
CA ASP A 1179 -27.63 -4.41 -5.53
C ASP A 1179 -26.91 -5.41 -6.49
N LEU A 1180 -27.65 -6.36 -7.07
CA LEU A 1180 -27.11 -7.34 -8.03
C LEU A 1180 -26.65 -6.63 -9.31
N GLN A 1181 -25.61 -7.15 -9.94
CA GLN A 1181 -25.04 -6.54 -11.14
C GLN A 1181 -25.85 -6.89 -12.40
N ASN A 1182 -26.08 -5.89 -13.26
CA ASN A 1182 -27.04 -5.96 -14.37
C ASN A 1182 -26.54 -6.64 -15.66
N SER A 1183 -25.42 -7.38 -15.62
CA SER A 1183 -24.75 -8.08 -16.75
C SER A 1183 -24.22 -7.18 -17.88
N GLY A 1184 -23.02 -7.50 -18.37
CA GLY A 1184 -22.25 -6.63 -19.27
C GLY A 1184 -21.81 -7.30 -20.58
N ALA A 1185 -20.65 -6.88 -21.09
CA ALA A 1185 -19.93 -7.63 -22.12
C ALA A 1185 -19.34 -8.93 -21.54
N ASP A 1186 -18.95 -8.85 -20.27
CA ASP A 1186 -18.47 -9.92 -19.41
C ASP A 1186 -19.62 -10.42 -18.51
N ALA A 1187 -19.46 -11.58 -17.88
CA ALA A 1187 -20.50 -12.21 -17.07
C ALA A 1187 -20.49 -11.70 -15.62
N ASP A 1188 -21.67 -11.48 -15.05
CA ASP A 1188 -21.85 -11.32 -13.61
C ASP A 1188 -22.29 -12.66 -12.99
N GLY A 1189 -22.20 -12.80 -11.66
CA GLY A 1189 -22.57 -14.05 -11.00
C GLY A 1189 -23.19 -13.89 -9.62
N ILE A 1190 -23.98 -14.89 -9.24
CA ILE A 1190 -24.51 -15.11 -7.90
C ILE A 1190 -24.09 -16.52 -7.45
N ALA A 1191 -23.60 -16.65 -6.22
CA ALA A 1191 -23.10 -17.90 -5.67
C ALA A 1191 -23.69 -18.20 -4.29
N LEU A 1192 -23.84 -19.49 -3.99
CA LEU A 1192 -24.22 -20.01 -2.68
C LEU A 1192 -23.02 -20.73 -2.04
N PHE A 1193 -22.77 -20.47 -0.76
CA PHE A 1193 -21.66 -21.05 0.02
C PHE A 1193 -22.17 -21.66 1.34
N ASP A 1194 -21.61 -22.79 1.79
CA ASP A 1194 -21.82 -23.34 3.15
C ASP A 1194 -20.75 -22.83 4.13
N VAL A 1195 -20.50 -21.52 4.11
CA VAL A 1195 -19.68 -20.81 5.10
C VAL A 1195 -20.31 -19.45 5.42
N VAL A 1196 -19.95 -18.88 6.57
CA VAL A 1196 -20.36 -17.52 6.98
C VAL A 1196 -19.61 -16.43 6.19
N PRO A 1197 -20.15 -15.19 6.04
CA PRO A 1197 -19.63 -14.23 5.06
C PRO A 1197 -18.15 -13.87 5.21
N GLY A 1198 -17.65 -13.76 6.44
CA GLY A 1198 -16.23 -13.49 6.72
C GLY A 1198 -15.25 -14.64 6.39
N LEU A 1199 -15.72 -15.70 5.73
CA LEU A 1199 -14.92 -16.80 5.16
C LEU A 1199 -15.13 -16.95 3.64
N VAL A 1200 -15.90 -16.04 3.01
CA VAL A 1200 -15.99 -15.94 1.55
C VAL A 1200 -14.89 -15.00 1.08
N ALA A 1201 -14.00 -15.50 0.23
CA ALA A 1201 -12.88 -14.81 -0.39
C ALA A 1201 -12.90 -15.12 -1.90
N PRO A 1202 -12.11 -14.43 -2.74
CA PRO A 1202 -12.17 -14.60 -4.21
C PRO A 1202 -11.91 -16.04 -4.70
N ALA A 1203 -11.17 -16.83 -3.94
CA ALA A 1203 -10.87 -18.24 -4.23
C ALA A 1203 -11.77 -19.26 -3.48
N THR A 1204 -12.79 -18.81 -2.74
CA THR A 1204 -13.74 -19.72 -2.07
C THR A 1204 -14.63 -20.38 -3.13
N VAL A 1205 -14.64 -21.71 -3.16
CA VAL A 1205 -15.47 -22.49 -4.11
C VAL A 1205 -16.93 -22.49 -3.66
N PRO A 1206 -17.90 -22.14 -4.52
CA PRO A 1206 -19.32 -22.22 -4.19
C PRO A 1206 -19.84 -23.66 -4.18
N ILE A 1207 -20.95 -23.88 -3.47
CA ILE A 1207 -21.69 -25.16 -3.55
C ILE A 1207 -22.68 -25.19 -4.72
N ASP A 1208 -23.06 -24.02 -5.22
CA ASP A 1208 -23.87 -23.82 -6.42
C ASP A 1208 -23.66 -22.36 -6.90
N ALA A 1209 -23.60 -22.16 -8.21
CA ALA A 1209 -23.38 -20.86 -8.82
C ALA A 1209 -24.37 -20.62 -9.97
N LEU A 1210 -24.71 -19.36 -10.21
CA LEU A 1210 -25.47 -18.89 -11.36
C LEU A 1210 -24.65 -17.77 -12.02
N ILE A 1211 -23.95 -18.10 -13.10
CA ILE A 1211 -23.13 -17.16 -13.88
C ILE A 1211 -23.92 -16.72 -15.10
N TYR A 1212 -24.09 -15.41 -15.30
CA TYR A 1212 -25.02 -14.88 -16.29
C TYR A 1212 -24.51 -13.71 -17.14
N GLY A 1213 -25.07 -13.65 -18.35
CA GLY A 1213 -24.92 -12.52 -19.26
C GLY A 1213 -23.86 -12.70 -20.33
N GLY A 1214 -22.74 -11.98 -20.18
CA GLY A 1214 -21.64 -11.86 -21.13
C GLY A 1214 -20.76 -13.11 -21.25
N ALA A 1215 -19.45 -12.94 -21.46
CA ALA A 1215 -18.47 -14.02 -21.36
C ALA A 1215 -17.85 -14.07 -19.97
N ASN A 1216 -17.65 -15.26 -19.40
CA ASN A 1216 -16.89 -15.42 -18.13
C ASN A 1216 -15.37 -15.36 -18.38
N ASP A 1217 -14.92 -14.32 -19.10
CA ASP A 1217 -13.48 -14.05 -19.34
C ASP A 1217 -12.84 -13.38 -18.10
N ASN A 1218 -13.65 -12.92 -17.14
CA ASN A 1218 -13.30 -12.44 -15.80
C ASN A 1218 -13.03 -13.55 -14.77
N GLY A 1219 -13.54 -14.78 -14.98
CA GLY A 1219 -13.06 -15.98 -14.28
C GLY A 1219 -13.85 -16.42 -13.03
N LEU A 1220 -15.10 -15.99 -12.88
CA LEU A 1220 -16.02 -16.40 -11.81
C LEU A 1220 -16.08 -17.93 -11.66
N LEU A 1221 -16.01 -18.44 -10.42
CA LEU A 1221 -15.86 -19.87 -10.14
C LEU A 1221 -17.19 -20.64 -10.17
N ASP A 1222 -17.22 -21.78 -10.87
CA ASP A 1222 -18.29 -22.77 -10.76
C ASP A 1222 -18.15 -23.67 -9.51
N GLU A 1223 -19.13 -24.57 -9.30
CA GLU A 1223 -19.16 -25.52 -8.19
C GLU A 1223 -18.03 -26.58 -8.23
N SER A 1224 -17.20 -26.59 -9.28
CA SER A 1224 -15.98 -27.40 -9.37
C SER A 1224 -14.72 -26.65 -8.93
N GLY A 1225 -14.81 -25.34 -8.67
CA GLY A 1225 -13.67 -24.48 -8.33
C GLY A 1225 -12.83 -24.09 -9.55
N ALA A 1226 -13.42 -24.12 -10.75
CA ALA A 1226 -12.80 -23.63 -11.99
C ALA A 1226 -13.59 -22.43 -12.53
N ALA A 1227 -12.99 -21.64 -13.42
CA ALA A 1227 -13.71 -20.57 -14.12
C ALA A 1227 -14.89 -21.17 -14.92
N GLY A 1228 -16.11 -20.87 -14.48
CA GLY A 1228 -17.34 -21.53 -14.92
C GLY A 1228 -17.76 -21.18 -16.35
N VAL A 1229 -18.65 -22.00 -16.90
CA VAL A 1229 -19.39 -21.62 -18.12
C VAL A 1229 -20.62 -20.79 -17.76
N VAL A 1230 -20.96 -19.84 -18.61
CA VAL A 1230 -22.14 -18.98 -18.42
C VAL A 1230 -23.42 -19.81 -18.57
N ASP A 1231 -24.21 -19.93 -17.50
CA ASP A 1231 -25.43 -20.75 -17.43
C ASP A 1231 -26.53 -20.19 -18.33
N VAL A 1232 -26.73 -18.87 -18.27
CA VAL A 1232 -27.82 -18.15 -18.93
C VAL A 1232 -27.36 -16.77 -19.38
N GLY A 1233 -27.58 -16.41 -20.64
CA GLY A 1233 -27.42 -15.02 -21.11
C GLY A 1233 -28.52 -14.10 -20.57
N ASP A 1234 -28.34 -12.79 -20.75
CA ASP A 1234 -29.16 -11.73 -20.14
C ASP A 1234 -30.67 -12.03 -20.15
N ALA A 1235 -31.33 -11.78 -19.01
CA ALA A 1235 -32.76 -11.51 -19.04
C ALA A 1235 -32.99 -10.13 -19.70
N ALA A 1236 -34.24 -9.87 -20.09
CA ALA A 1236 -34.67 -8.50 -20.32
C ALA A 1236 -35.35 -7.98 -19.05
N SER A 1237 -35.15 -6.72 -18.71
CA SER A 1237 -35.85 -5.98 -17.65
C SER A 1237 -37.30 -6.39 -17.41
N ASP A 1238 -37.68 -6.49 -16.12
CA ASP A 1238 -38.88 -7.12 -15.59
C ASP A 1238 -38.97 -8.66 -15.82
N ASN A 1239 -37.87 -9.37 -16.08
CA ASN A 1239 -37.85 -10.85 -16.18
C ASN A 1239 -36.70 -11.47 -15.35
N SER A 1240 -36.96 -12.67 -14.82
CA SER A 1240 -36.00 -13.45 -14.03
C SER A 1240 -35.18 -14.44 -14.87
N LEU A 1241 -33.94 -14.67 -14.45
CA LEU A 1241 -33.07 -15.77 -14.90
C LEU A 1241 -33.55 -17.10 -14.31
N ARG A 1242 -33.52 -18.19 -15.08
CA ARG A 1242 -33.89 -19.54 -14.62
C ARG A 1242 -32.88 -20.57 -15.08
N GLN A 1243 -32.34 -21.34 -14.13
CA GLN A 1243 -31.25 -22.30 -14.35
C GLN A 1243 -31.74 -23.68 -14.86
N LEU A 1244 -33.07 -23.90 -14.90
CA LEU A 1244 -33.67 -25.21 -15.17
C LEU A 1244 -34.82 -25.12 -16.21
N SER A 1245 -34.85 -26.06 -17.18
CA SER A 1245 -35.85 -26.13 -18.28
C SER A 1245 -36.29 -27.56 -18.64
#